data_AF-A0A668SUR6-F1
#
_entry.id   AF-A0A668SUR6-F1
#
_cell.length_a   1.000
_cell.length_b   1.000
_cell.length_c   1.000
_cell.angle_alpha   90.00
_cell.angle_beta   90.00
_cell.angle_gamma   90.00
#
_symmetry.space_group_name_H-M   'P 1'
#
loop_
_entity.id
_entity.type
_entity.pdbx_description
1 polymer ?
#
loop_
_entity_poly.entity_id
_entity_poly.type
_entity_poly.pdbx_seq_one_letter_code
_entity_poly.pdbx_strand_id
1 'polypeptide(L)'
;MVHTNYPLEGQLFDRNNFRVLPWTYPTGKEEDSDKFCSLDLKLAGSYQYYFGYVDSERIGGGYIVVDPVLRVGADDHILPLDCITIQTYLSKCLGHLDDWPDRLRVAKESGYNMIHFTPLQTLGESRSCYSLADQLSVNPEFSPAGRSYDWTDVGALVEKLKTEWDMLCITDVVYNHTAANSGWIREHPECGYNLVNSPHLRPAWVLDRALWHLTTRVAEGRYKAKGLPADITTESHLNAVRSVVWQDVFPQIKLWEFYQVKVDSAVEEFRTLLQNGVFSPQHIEECCSWLNQKLTDLNAEQYHIVHQHQEQAVNCLIGNIVYERLAEHGPKLGPVTRKNPMVTRYFTFPYQDMTLDQEMQLLDQPDKLCHFLAHNGWVMGDDPLRNFAEPGSNVYIRRELICWGDSVKLRYGNTPDDCPYLWYHMKKYTQITAKYFHGVRLDNCHSTPLHVAEAMLDAARAVRPNLYVIAELFTGSELLDNVFVNRLGISSLIREAMSAGDSHEEGRLVYRYGGEPVGAFVQPSLRPLTPSIAHAMFLDVTHDNECPIQLRSAFDALPSSAIVAMACCATGSTRGYDELVPHQISVVKEERFYPKWNPSAVPSSPGEVSSCTGIIAGKRAVNKLHQELAAQGFIQVYVDQVDADIVAVTRHCPSTHQSVVTVSRTAFWDPKTHQYSTSVPPMFIPGKIEEVVLEARMVERSAGKYKKDENYINGMPEYTVEIKEHISVSAKAGVTSKGRSEFVHEITFQKLTPGSIIAFRVSLDPKAQKMVGLLRYYLSQFSPKYRRGSVADENPPDALKKPLAQLMSKLTLADMNVLLFRCDTEEKEEGGGCYSIPGWETLKYAGLQGLMSVFADVRPNNDLGHPLCANLREGDWLIDFVANRLMHREGPLAEVGHWLVAMFNFLKHIPRYLIPCYFDAILVSTYTTALDATYKLMSSFVQNGSTFVRHLALGSVQMCSVGRFPALPPVSAQLDDVPYRISPITGQKEQYCVSLAAGLPHFSAGIFRCWGRDTFIALRGLLLLTGRHVEARNIILAFAGTLRHGLIPNLLGEGRCARYNCRDAVWWWLQCIQDYTTQVPRGHEILSCPVTRMYPTDDCEPCKPGEVVRTHTHTHTHTHTHTRLSEFGSRSSGWSAPLALQPVLVSLHYRGGDTYRGLCKCLISLYFSFL
;
A
#
# COMPACT_ATOMS: atom_id res chain seq x y z
N MET A 1 -1.11 -26.15 6.87
CA MET A 1 -2.28 -25.61 7.59
C MET A 1 -2.24 -24.09 7.52
N VAL A 2 -3.40 -23.44 7.43
CA VAL A 2 -3.51 -21.97 7.52
C VAL A 2 -4.21 -21.67 8.84
N HIS A 3 -3.58 -20.85 9.67
CA HIS A 3 -4.08 -20.44 10.96
C HIS A 3 -4.41 -18.95 10.94
N THR A 4 -5.46 -18.55 11.64
CA THR A 4 -5.80 -17.14 11.85
C THR A 4 -6.33 -16.91 13.25
N ASN A 5 -6.09 -15.72 13.80
CA ASN A 5 -6.74 -15.27 15.04
C ASN A 5 -8.05 -14.52 14.80
N TYR A 6 -8.53 -14.46 13.55
CA TYR A 6 -9.87 -13.92 13.27
C TYR A 6 -10.94 -14.80 13.95
N PRO A 7 -11.80 -14.22 14.80
CA PRO A 7 -12.71 -14.99 15.63
C PRO A 7 -13.80 -15.69 14.79
N LEU A 8 -14.43 -16.71 15.35
CA LEU A 8 -15.66 -17.25 14.78
C LEU A 8 -16.81 -16.27 15.00
N GLU A 9 -17.84 -16.36 14.16
CA GLU A 9 -19.03 -15.51 14.30
C GLU A 9 -19.64 -15.67 15.71
N GLY A 10 -19.83 -14.54 16.39
CA GLY A 10 -20.34 -14.48 17.77
C GLY A 10 -19.29 -14.65 18.88
N GLN A 11 -18.02 -14.93 18.57
CA GLN A 11 -16.94 -14.99 19.56
C GLN A 11 -16.23 -13.64 19.72
N LEU A 12 -15.74 -13.36 20.92
CA LEU A 12 -14.86 -12.22 21.17
C LEU A 12 -13.48 -12.49 20.57
N PHE A 13 -12.83 -11.44 20.08
CA PHE A 13 -11.46 -11.52 19.60
C PHE A 13 -10.48 -11.77 20.75
N ASP A 14 -9.59 -12.74 20.57
CA ASP A 14 -8.42 -12.98 21.40
C ASP A 14 -7.21 -13.11 20.48
N ARG A 15 -6.27 -12.17 20.62
CA ARG A 15 -5.08 -12.06 19.77
C ARG A 15 -4.22 -13.33 19.76
N ASN A 16 -4.21 -14.07 20.86
CA ASN A 16 -3.39 -15.27 21.04
C ASN A 16 -4.10 -16.56 20.62
N ASN A 17 -5.41 -16.51 20.37
CA ASN A 17 -6.19 -17.67 20.00
C ASN A 17 -6.23 -17.85 18.48
N PHE A 18 -5.51 -18.84 17.95
CA PHE A 18 -5.50 -19.17 16.53
C PHE A 18 -6.34 -20.39 16.22
N ARG A 19 -7.16 -20.30 15.17
CA ARG A 19 -7.91 -21.43 14.61
C ARG A 19 -7.39 -21.80 13.22
N VAL A 20 -7.51 -23.08 12.88
CA VAL A 20 -7.19 -23.58 11.55
C VAL A 20 -8.35 -23.28 10.60
N LEU A 21 -8.05 -22.74 9.42
CA LEU A 21 -9.03 -22.58 8.35
C LEU A 21 -9.18 -23.87 7.56
N PRO A 22 -10.42 -24.30 7.26
CA PRO A 22 -10.66 -25.48 6.44
C PRO A 22 -10.30 -25.21 4.98
N TRP A 23 -9.64 -26.17 4.34
CA TRP A 23 -9.42 -26.14 2.90
C TRP A 23 -10.73 -26.40 2.15
N THR A 24 -11.00 -25.57 1.16
CA THR A 24 -12.09 -25.75 0.19
C THR A 24 -11.50 -26.28 -1.10
N TYR A 25 -12.12 -27.32 -1.66
CA TYR A 25 -11.71 -27.99 -2.89
C TYR A 25 -12.75 -27.74 -3.98
N PRO A 26 -12.54 -26.76 -4.89
CA PRO A 26 -13.54 -26.35 -5.87
C PRO A 26 -14.03 -27.50 -6.77
N THR A 27 -13.12 -28.41 -7.11
CA THR A 27 -13.38 -29.56 -7.98
C THR A 27 -13.90 -30.79 -7.23
N GLY A 28 -14.02 -30.72 -5.90
CA GLY A 28 -14.34 -31.86 -5.04
C GLY A 28 -13.22 -32.89 -4.90
N LYS A 29 -12.05 -32.64 -5.51
CA LYS A 29 -10.86 -33.49 -5.42
C LYS A 29 -9.81 -32.83 -4.55
N GLU A 30 -9.07 -33.62 -3.77
CA GLU A 30 -7.93 -33.15 -2.97
C GLU A 30 -6.70 -32.86 -3.85
N GLU A 31 -6.85 -31.95 -4.81
CA GLU A 31 -5.78 -31.49 -5.68
C GLU A 31 -5.23 -30.16 -5.16
N ASP A 32 -3.90 -30.01 -5.12
CA ASP A 32 -3.24 -28.81 -4.61
C ASP A 32 -3.34 -27.59 -5.54
N SER A 33 -3.90 -27.77 -6.74
CA SER A 33 -3.82 -26.78 -7.82
C SER A 33 -4.80 -25.61 -7.69
N ASP A 34 -5.88 -25.74 -6.91
CA ASP A 34 -6.89 -24.69 -6.73
C ASP A 34 -7.56 -24.68 -5.34
N LYS A 35 -7.06 -25.45 -4.38
CA LYS A 35 -7.56 -25.40 -3.00
C LYS A 35 -7.34 -24.01 -2.39
N PHE A 36 -8.30 -23.53 -1.62
CA PHE A 36 -8.20 -22.23 -0.94
C PHE A 36 -8.82 -22.28 0.46
N CYS A 37 -8.49 -21.32 1.31
CA CYS A 37 -9.17 -21.06 2.57
C CYS A 37 -10.03 -19.80 2.41
N SER A 38 -11.22 -19.78 2.99
CA SER A 38 -12.09 -18.60 2.97
C SER A 38 -12.19 -17.95 4.35
N LEU A 39 -12.27 -16.63 4.37
CA LEU A 39 -12.41 -15.82 5.57
C LEU A 39 -13.27 -14.58 5.27
N ASP A 40 -14.45 -14.52 5.88
CA ASP A 40 -15.36 -13.37 5.76
C ASP A 40 -15.10 -12.37 6.88
N LEU A 41 -14.45 -11.25 6.54
CA LEU A 41 -14.02 -10.23 7.49
C LEU A 41 -15.13 -9.19 7.72
N LYS A 42 -15.82 -9.27 8.86
CA LYS A 42 -16.92 -8.36 9.26
C LYS A 42 -16.58 -7.41 10.42
N LEU A 43 -15.51 -7.69 11.15
CA LEU A 43 -15.15 -6.99 12.39
C LEU A 43 -13.92 -6.12 12.12
N ALA A 44 -13.98 -4.84 12.47
CA ALA A 44 -12.83 -3.95 12.33
C ALA A 44 -11.74 -4.33 13.33
N GLY A 45 -10.49 -4.40 12.88
CA GLY A 45 -9.42 -4.96 13.70
C GLY A 45 -8.14 -5.21 12.92
N SER A 46 -7.15 -5.71 13.64
CA SER A 46 -5.95 -6.31 13.06
C SER A 46 -5.98 -7.80 13.32
N TYR A 47 -5.89 -8.59 12.26
CA TYR A 47 -5.93 -10.04 12.34
C TYR A 47 -4.69 -10.65 11.73
N GLN A 48 -4.02 -11.49 12.50
CA GLN A 48 -2.86 -12.23 12.05
C GLN A 48 -3.31 -13.53 11.39
N TYR A 49 -2.61 -13.90 10.32
CA TYR A 49 -2.64 -15.25 9.79
C TYR A 49 -1.21 -15.77 9.61
N TYR A 50 -1.05 -17.08 9.73
CA TYR A 50 0.19 -17.76 9.40
C TYR A 50 -0.11 -19.10 8.76
N PHE A 51 0.88 -19.66 8.06
CA PHE A 51 0.77 -20.96 7.44
C PHE A 51 2.05 -21.77 7.63
N GLY A 52 1.89 -23.08 7.71
CA GLY A 52 2.96 -24.04 7.99
C GLY A 52 2.63 -25.44 7.50
N TYR A 53 3.58 -26.37 7.62
CA TYR A 53 3.33 -27.80 7.43
C TYR A 53 2.89 -28.44 8.76
N VAL A 54 2.50 -29.71 8.74
CA VAL A 54 2.12 -30.43 9.97
C VAL A 54 3.29 -30.50 10.96
N ASP A 55 4.52 -30.60 10.46
CA ASP A 55 5.75 -30.73 11.25
C ASP A 55 6.54 -29.41 11.42
N SER A 56 6.04 -28.30 10.88
CA SER A 56 6.66 -26.97 10.97
C SER A 56 5.57 -25.91 11.14
N GLU A 57 5.44 -25.37 12.36
CA GLU A 57 4.26 -24.59 12.74
C GLU A 57 4.12 -23.26 11.98
N ARG A 58 5.22 -22.60 11.59
CA ARG A 58 5.19 -21.27 10.95
C ARG A 58 6.27 -21.11 9.89
N ILE A 59 5.85 -21.09 8.62
CA ILE A 59 6.71 -20.86 7.44
C ILE A 59 6.57 -19.43 6.93
N GLY A 60 5.37 -18.88 7.02
CA GLY A 60 5.06 -17.52 6.63
C GLY A 60 3.76 -17.05 7.25
N GLY A 61 3.47 -15.76 7.10
CA GLY A 61 2.27 -15.14 7.64
C GLY A 61 2.25 -13.64 7.42
N GLY A 62 1.19 -13.01 7.89
CA GLY A 62 1.00 -11.57 7.76
C GLY A 62 -0.19 -11.11 8.59
N TYR A 63 -0.57 -9.85 8.37
CA TYR A 63 -1.71 -9.22 9.00
C TYR A 63 -2.71 -8.77 7.93
N ILE A 64 -3.98 -8.75 8.32
CA ILE A 64 -5.05 -8.12 7.57
C ILE A 64 -5.70 -7.09 8.50
N VAL A 65 -5.65 -5.82 8.11
CA VAL A 65 -6.32 -4.73 8.82
C VAL A 65 -7.68 -4.51 8.16
N VAL A 66 -8.73 -4.44 8.99
CA VAL A 66 -10.10 -4.18 8.57
C VAL A 66 -10.52 -2.85 9.19
N ASP A 67 -10.82 -1.88 8.34
CA ASP A 67 -11.21 -0.53 8.76
C ASP A 67 -12.58 -0.49 9.44
N PRO A 68 -12.80 0.46 10.37
CA PRO A 68 -14.08 0.63 11.04
C PRO A 68 -15.15 1.22 10.12
N VAL A 69 -16.40 0.78 10.31
CA VAL A 69 -17.56 1.43 9.69
C VAL A 69 -18.11 2.48 10.64
N LEU A 70 -17.87 3.76 10.31
CA LEU A 70 -18.34 4.89 11.10
C LEU A 70 -19.76 5.30 10.69
N ARG A 71 -20.58 5.69 11.68
CA ARG A 71 -22.00 6.05 11.47
C ARG A 71 -22.37 7.31 12.24
N VAL A 72 -23.16 8.18 11.62
CA VAL A 72 -23.59 9.48 12.15
C VAL A 72 -25.07 9.71 11.86
N GLY A 73 -25.65 10.70 12.56
CA GLY A 73 -27.02 11.13 12.37
C GLY A 73 -28.07 10.24 13.03
N ALA A 74 -29.29 10.77 13.08
CA ALA A 74 -30.45 10.08 13.66
C ALA A 74 -30.87 8.83 12.85
N ASP A 75 -30.51 8.77 11.56
CA ASP A 75 -30.73 7.64 10.66
C ASP A 75 -29.54 6.65 10.61
N ASP A 76 -28.47 6.92 11.38
CA ASP A 76 -27.27 6.09 11.54
C ASP A 76 -26.61 5.71 10.18
N HIS A 77 -26.58 6.69 9.26
CA HIS A 77 -25.97 6.54 7.95
C HIS A 77 -24.44 6.46 8.03
N ILE A 78 -23.82 5.84 7.04
CA ILE A 78 -22.36 5.60 7.01
C ILE A 78 -21.64 6.91 6.68
N LEU A 79 -20.61 7.24 7.49
CA LEU A 79 -19.62 8.27 7.18
C LEU A 79 -18.35 7.59 6.62
N PRO A 80 -18.04 7.71 5.32
CA PRO A 80 -16.80 7.20 4.75
C PRO A 80 -15.57 7.86 5.38
N LEU A 81 -14.47 7.12 5.52
CA LEU A 81 -13.23 7.65 6.11
C LEU A 81 -12.67 8.86 5.33
N ASP A 82 -12.72 8.79 3.99
CA ASP A 82 -12.30 9.89 3.11
C ASP A 82 -13.20 11.14 3.21
N CYS A 83 -14.35 11.08 3.90
CA CYS A 83 -15.22 12.23 4.13
C CYS A 83 -14.91 12.94 5.45
N ILE A 84 -14.03 12.40 6.30
CA ILE A 84 -13.77 12.96 7.62
C ILE A 84 -13.09 14.32 7.47
N THR A 85 -13.70 15.33 8.07
CA THR A 85 -13.10 16.64 8.31
C THR A 85 -13.07 16.86 9.82
N ILE A 86 -11.88 16.82 10.43
CA ILE A 86 -11.70 16.88 11.89
C ILE A 86 -11.17 18.24 12.39
N GLN A 87 -11.69 18.73 13.51
CA GLN A 87 -11.11 19.89 14.21
C GLN A 87 -10.64 19.51 15.62
N THR A 88 -9.37 19.80 15.92
CA THR A 88 -8.76 19.56 17.24
C THR A 88 -9.04 20.73 18.18
N TYR A 89 -9.47 20.42 19.40
CA TYR A 89 -9.68 21.36 20.49
C TYR A 89 -8.81 21.00 21.70
N LEU A 90 -8.14 22.01 22.26
CA LEU A 90 -7.58 21.90 23.60
C LEU A 90 -8.73 21.94 24.60
N SER A 91 -9.05 20.81 25.22
CA SER A 91 -10.25 20.65 26.07
C SER A 91 -10.30 21.65 27.21
N LYS A 92 -9.15 21.98 27.82
CA LYS A 92 -9.06 23.00 28.89
C LYS A 92 -9.51 24.41 28.46
N CYS A 93 -9.38 24.73 27.18
CA CYS A 93 -9.76 26.05 26.65
C CYS A 93 -11.26 26.15 26.30
N LEU A 94 -12.05 25.08 26.51
CA LEU A 94 -13.49 25.08 26.30
C LEU A 94 -14.27 25.66 27.50
N GLY A 95 -13.67 25.75 28.68
CA GLY A 95 -14.34 26.19 29.90
C GLY A 95 -15.32 25.14 30.44
N HIS A 96 -16.41 25.58 31.09
CA HIS A 96 -17.38 24.67 31.69
C HIS A 96 -18.20 23.93 30.63
N LEU A 97 -18.60 22.69 30.91
CA LEU A 97 -19.32 21.82 29.96
C LEU A 97 -20.61 22.45 29.41
N ASP A 98 -21.29 23.30 30.18
CA ASP A 98 -22.48 24.06 29.73
C ASP A 98 -22.18 25.01 28.56
N ASP A 99 -20.94 25.52 28.45
CA ASP A 99 -20.51 26.44 27.41
C ASP A 99 -19.99 25.73 26.15
N TRP A 100 -19.73 24.41 26.24
CA TRP A 100 -19.14 23.64 25.15
C TRP A 100 -19.99 23.64 23.88
N PRO A 101 -21.33 23.48 23.93
CA PRO A 101 -22.14 23.51 22.71
C PRO A 101 -21.93 24.78 21.89
N ASP A 102 -21.81 25.96 22.49
CA ASP A 102 -21.62 27.20 21.73
C ASP A 102 -20.22 27.32 21.12
N ARG A 103 -19.20 26.74 21.78
CA ARG A 103 -17.80 26.77 21.32
C ARG A 103 -17.53 25.71 20.25
N LEU A 104 -18.10 24.52 20.44
CA LEU A 104 -18.01 23.41 19.49
C LEU A 104 -18.89 23.63 18.27
N ARG A 105 -19.95 24.43 18.38
CA ARG A 105 -20.78 24.84 17.24
C ARG A 105 -19.93 25.50 16.14
N VAL A 106 -18.81 26.13 16.47
CA VAL A 106 -17.95 26.71 15.43
C VAL A 106 -17.41 25.61 14.50
N ALA A 107 -17.06 24.42 15.00
CA ALA A 107 -16.66 23.30 14.14
C ALA A 107 -17.76 22.90 13.15
N LYS A 108 -19.00 22.75 13.63
CA LYS A 108 -20.18 22.48 12.78
C LYS A 108 -20.36 23.55 11.72
N GLU A 109 -20.26 24.82 12.14
CA GLU A 109 -20.50 25.95 11.26
C GLU A 109 -19.32 26.17 10.28
N SER A 110 -18.11 25.74 10.62
CA SER A 110 -16.95 25.61 9.71
C SER A 110 -17.01 24.36 8.82
N GLY A 111 -18.05 23.54 8.90
CA GLY A 111 -18.23 22.35 8.05
C GLY A 111 -17.41 21.13 8.46
N TYR A 112 -16.90 21.07 9.69
CA TYR A 112 -16.29 19.85 10.24
C TYR A 112 -17.37 18.82 10.58
N ASN A 113 -17.06 17.53 10.44
CA ASN A 113 -17.92 16.41 10.85
C ASN A 113 -17.27 15.51 11.92
N MET A 114 -16.11 15.90 12.43
CA MET A 114 -15.47 15.23 13.56
C MET A 114 -14.78 16.25 14.48
N ILE A 115 -14.82 16.00 15.79
CA ILE A 115 -14.07 16.76 16.80
C ILE A 115 -13.03 15.82 17.42
N HIS A 116 -11.81 16.33 17.52
CA HIS A 116 -10.76 15.72 18.34
C HIS A 116 -10.57 16.54 19.61
N PHE A 117 -10.72 15.90 20.75
CA PHE A 117 -10.43 16.51 22.05
C PHE A 117 -9.05 16.04 22.55
N THR A 118 -8.18 16.97 22.93
CA THR A 118 -7.07 16.61 23.82
C THR A 118 -7.63 16.02 25.12
N PRO A 119 -6.83 15.30 25.93
CA PRO A 119 -7.34 14.59 27.10
C PRO A 119 -8.28 15.43 27.98
N LEU A 120 -9.40 14.83 28.38
CA LEU A 120 -10.44 15.44 29.23
C LEU A 120 -10.26 15.10 30.72
N GLN A 121 -9.21 14.37 31.04
CA GLN A 121 -8.92 13.86 32.37
C GLN A 121 -8.40 14.96 33.30
N THR A 122 -8.40 14.70 34.60
CA THR A 122 -7.84 15.63 35.59
C THR A 122 -6.36 15.92 35.29
N LEU A 123 -6.01 17.20 35.15
CA LEU A 123 -4.67 17.64 34.79
C LEU A 123 -3.74 17.74 36.03
N GLY A 124 -2.44 17.59 35.77
CA GLY A 124 -1.36 17.80 36.73
C GLY A 124 -1.09 19.27 37.05
N GLU A 125 -0.14 19.50 37.96
CA GLU A 125 0.26 20.85 38.41
C GLU A 125 0.74 21.78 37.29
N SER A 126 1.33 21.22 36.22
CA SER A 126 1.76 21.99 35.04
C SER A 126 0.61 22.51 34.20
N ARG A 127 -0.61 21.94 34.39
CA ARG A 127 -1.80 22.17 33.55
C ARG A 127 -1.57 21.85 32.07
N SER A 128 -0.56 21.02 31.76
CA SER A 128 -0.37 20.46 30.42
C SER A 128 -1.54 19.55 30.06
N CYS A 129 -2.07 19.67 28.83
CA CYS A 129 -3.14 18.79 28.34
C CYS A 129 -2.79 17.29 28.40
N TYR A 130 -1.51 16.94 28.42
CA TYR A 130 -1.03 15.55 28.39
C TYR A 130 -0.48 15.04 29.72
N SER A 131 -0.27 15.94 30.70
CA SER A 131 0.18 15.55 32.05
C SER A 131 -1.04 15.28 32.92
N LEU A 132 -1.52 14.03 32.95
CA LEU A 132 -2.76 13.66 33.62
C LEU A 132 -2.50 13.25 35.07
N ALA A 133 -3.14 13.91 36.04
CA ALA A 133 -3.05 13.56 37.46
C ALA A 133 -3.94 12.36 37.85
N ASP A 134 -5.05 12.19 37.13
CA ASP A 134 -5.93 11.03 37.26
C ASP A 134 -6.64 10.75 35.94
N GLN A 135 -6.31 9.61 35.33
CA GLN A 135 -6.83 9.18 34.05
C GLN A 135 -8.30 8.73 34.11
N LEU A 136 -8.83 8.42 35.30
CA LEU A 136 -10.16 7.83 35.46
C LEU A 136 -11.25 8.88 35.71
N SER A 137 -10.88 10.09 36.16
CA SER A 137 -11.82 11.19 36.43
C SER A 137 -11.85 12.22 35.29
N VAL A 138 -13.02 12.80 35.05
CA VAL A 138 -13.17 14.00 34.22
C VAL A 138 -12.55 15.19 34.95
N ASN A 139 -11.89 16.08 34.22
CA ASN A 139 -11.29 17.28 34.79
C ASN A 139 -12.35 18.11 35.56
N PRO A 140 -12.17 18.35 36.87
CA PRO A 140 -13.13 19.10 37.66
C PRO A 140 -13.32 20.54 37.17
N GLU A 141 -12.37 21.11 36.42
CA GLU A 141 -12.46 22.46 35.86
C GLU A 141 -13.55 22.62 34.78
N PHE A 142 -14.08 21.51 34.25
CA PHE A 142 -15.25 21.58 33.37
C PHE A 142 -16.55 21.81 34.14
N SER A 143 -16.51 21.77 35.47
CA SER A 143 -17.66 21.93 36.35
C SER A 143 -17.73 23.33 36.95
N PRO A 144 -18.86 24.05 36.82
CA PRO A 144 -19.06 25.32 37.51
C PRO A 144 -19.28 25.09 39.00
N ALA A 145 -19.12 26.15 39.81
CA ALA A 145 -19.37 26.07 41.24
C ALA A 145 -20.80 25.56 41.56
N GLY A 146 -20.90 24.49 42.35
CA GLY A 146 -22.18 23.91 42.79
C GLY A 146 -22.76 22.82 41.87
N ARG A 147 -22.10 22.49 40.77
CA ARG A 147 -22.41 21.33 39.91
C ARG A 147 -21.14 20.53 39.67
N SER A 148 -21.25 19.24 39.44
CA SER A 148 -20.12 18.39 39.04
C SER A 148 -20.52 17.60 37.81
N TYR A 149 -19.67 17.59 36.80
CA TYR A 149 -19.82 16.76 35.62
C TYR A 149 -18.99 15.50 35.72
N ASP A 150 -19.50 14.42 35.15
CA ASP A 150 -18.77 13.16 35.00
C ASP A 150 -18.75 12.66 33.55
N TRP A 151 -18.23 11.46 33.34
CA TRP A 151 -18.13 10.87 32.01
C TRP A 151 -19.49 10.61 31.35
N THR A 152 -20.57 10.43 32.13
CA THR A 152 -21.92 10.26 31.59
C THR A 152 -22.44 11.55 30.96
N ASP A 153 -22.15 12.71 31.56
CA ASP A 153 -22.48 14.01 30.99
C ASP A 153 -21.70 14.28 29.69
N VAL A 154 -20.40 13.98 29.68
CA VAL A 154 -19.58 14.04 28.46
C VAL A 154 -20.13 13.11 27.38
N GLY A 155 -20.49 11.88 27.76
CA GLY A 155 -21.11 10.91 26.86
C GLY A 155 -22.43 11.40 26.27
N ALA A 156 -23.28 12.05 27.07
CA ALA A 156 -24.52 12.65 26.60
C ALA A 156 -24.27 13.76 25.59
N LEU A 157 -23.24 14.59 25.79
CA LEU A 157 -22.82 15.59 24.80
C LEU A 157 -22.32 14.93 23.51
N VAL A 158 -21.44 13.94 23.59
CA VAL A 158 -20.90 13.24 22.41
C VAL A 158 -22.01 12.57 21.60
N GLU A 159 -22.98 11.92 22.25
CA GLU A 159 -24.13 11.32 21.56
C GLU A 159 -25.03 12.39 20.92
N LYS A 160 -25.21 13.54 21.57
CA LYS A 160 -25.93 14.68 21.00
C LYS A 160 -25.25 15.20 19.73
N LEU A 161 -23.92 15.35 19.75
CA LEU A 161 -23.14 15.78 18.59
C LEU A 161 -23.27 14.77 17.43
N LYS A 162 -23.22 13.47 17.72
CA LYS A 162 -23.41 12.41 16.72
C LYS A 162 -24.79 12.47 16.06
N THR A 163 -25.84 12.56 16.88
CA THR A 163 -27.23 12.38 16.43
C THR A 163 -27.86 13.65 15.86
N GLU A 164 -27.57 14.81 16.43
CA GLU A 164 -28.17 16.09 16.01
C GLU A 164 -27.30 16.85 15.00
N TRP A 165 -25.98 16.65 15.02
CA TRP A 165 -25.03 17.46 14.22
C TRP A 165 -24.27 16.65 13.18
N ASP A 166 -24.51 15.34 13.08
CA ASP A 166 -23.74 14.40 12.24
C ASP A 166 -22.23 14.45 12.54
N MET A 167 -21.87 14.71 13.80
CA MET A 167 -20.48 14.92 14.22
C MET A 167 -19.98 13.82 15.15
N LEU A 168 -18.90 13.15 14.75
CA LEU A 168 -18.20 12.20 15.63
C LEU A 168 -17.23 12.91 16.57
N CYS A 169 -16.86 12.23 17.64
CA CYS A 169 -15.87 12.71 18.60
C CYS A 169 -14.84 11.63 18.90
N ILE A 170 -13.57 12.02 18.87
CA ILE A 170 -12.43 11.20 19.30
C ILE A 170 -11.63 11.96 20.36
N THR A 171 -10.77 11.25 21.10
CA THR A 171 -9.89 11.88 22.09
C THR A 171 -8.53 11.18 22.16
N ASP A 172 -7.51 11.91 22.60
CA ASP A 172 -6.20 11.32 22.88
C ASP A 172 -6.25 10.27 23.99
N VAL A 173 -5.37 9.27 23.85
CA VAL A 173 -5.00 8.36 24.92
C VAL A 173 -3.50 8.45 25.22
N VAL A 174 -3.17 8.63 26.50
CA VAL A 174 -1.78 8.77 26.96
C VAL A 174 -1.38 7.54 27.77
N TYR A 175 -0.60 6.65 27.16
CA TYR A 175 -0.13 5.43 27.81
C TYR A 175 1.28 5.54 28.38
N ASN A 176 2.07 6.51 27.92
CA ASN A 176 3.50 6.56 28.20
C ASN A 176 3.85 7.15 29.58
N HIS A 177 3.00 8.03 30.09
CA HIS A 177 3.31 8.82 31.27
C HIS A 177 2.06 9.25 32.05
N THR A 178 2.27 9.71 33.28
CA THR A 178 1.28 10.35 34.16
C THR A 178 1.89 11.58 34.81
N ALA A 179 1.09 12.51 35.33
CA ALA A 179 1.61 13.68 36.02
C ALA A 179 2.43 13.29 37.26
N ALA A 180 3.55 13.96 37.49
CA ALA A 180 4.44 13.67 38.63
C ALA A 180 3.77 13.88 40.00
N ASN A 181 2.71 14.70 40.04
CA ASN A 181 1.92 14.97 41.24
C ASN A 181 0.67 14.08 41.39
N SER A 182 0.51 13.03 40.57
CA SER A 182 -0.64 12.11 40.66
C SER A 182 -0.76 11.50 42.06
N GLY A 183 -1.96 11.41 42.62
CA GLY A 183 -2.16 10.79 43.94
C GLY A 183 -1.83 9.30 43.90
N TRP A 184 -2.35 8.60 42.89
CA TRP A 184 -2.19 7.15 42.73
C TRP A 184 -0.74 6.73 42.46
N ILE A 185 0.09 7.56 41.80
CA ILE A 185 1.51 7.21 41.58
C ILE A 185 2.34 7.27 42.87
N ARG A 186 1.89 8.06 43.86
CA ARG A 186 2.50 8.10 45.18
C ARG A 186 2.14 6.85 46.00
N GLU A 187 0.92 6.36 45.85
CA GLU A 187 0.44 5.12 46.47
C GLU A 187 1.03 3.88 45.81
N HIS A 188 1.22 3.94 44.49
CA HIS A 188 1.76 2.87 43.63
C HIS A 188 3.06 3.29 42.91
N PRO A 189 4.16 3.55 43.64
CA PRO A 189 5.43 3.99 43.05
C PRO A 189 6.07 2.94 42.13
N GLU A 190 5.67 1.67 42.23
CA GLU A 190 6.10 0.57 41.36
C GLU A 190 5.65 0.72 39.90
N CYS A 191 4.63 1.56 39.66
CA CYS A 191 4.10 1.86 38.32
C CYS A 191 4.99 2.81 37.51
N GLY A 192 5.96 3.47 38.14
CA GLY A 192 7.01 4.22 37.44
C GLY A 192 8.36 3.50 37.48
N TYR A 193 9.28 3.98 36.64
CA TYR A 193 10.69 3.60 36.75
C TYR A 193 11.30 4.28 37.98
N ASN A 194 11.66 3.52 39.01
CA ASN A 194 12.25 4.03 40.25
C ASN A 194 13.56 3.32 40.59
N LEU A 195 14.29 3.80 41.61
CA LEU A 195 15.62 3.28 41.92
C LEU A 195 15.64 1.92 42.67
N VAL A 196 14.46 1.37 42.98
CA VAL A 196 14.29 0.01 43.52
C VAL A 196 14.09 -0.98 42.38
N ASN A 197 13.11 -0.73 41.50
CA ASN A 197 12.78 -1.61 40.37
C ASN A 197 13.70 -1.42 39.15
N SER A 198 14.38 -0.28 39.06
CA SER A 198 15.26 0.11 37.96
C SER A 198 16.63 0.59 38.50
N PRO A 199 17.40 -0.28 39.18
CA PRO A 199 18.62 0.12 39.88
C PRO A 199 19.72 0.65 38.95
N HIS A 200 19.69 0.31 37.66
CA HIS A 200 20.60 0.86 36.64
C HIS A 200 20.47 2.38 36.47
N LEU A 201 19.37 2.99 36.92
CA LEU A 201 19.16 4.44 36.87
C LEU A 201 19.80 5.20 38.05
N ARG A 202 20.33 4.50 39.06
CA ARG A 202 20.95 5.14 40.24
C ARG A 202 22.08 6.13 39.90
N PRO A 203 23.04 5.81 39.01
CA PRO A 203 24.08 6.77 38.62
C PRO A 203 23.49 8.02 37.96
N ALA A 204 22.43 7.86 37.16
CA ALA A 204 21.77 8.97 36.47
C ALA A 204 21.02 9.88 37.45
N TRP A 205 20.40 9.31 38.48
CA TRP A 205 19.77 10.07 39.55
C TRP A 205 20.79 10.88 40.36
N VAL A 206 21.94 10.29 40.70
CA VAL A 206 23.03 11.00 41.41
C VAL A 206 23.50 12.20 40.60
N LEU A 207 23.68 12.03 39.29
CA LEU A 207 24.01 13.13 38.38
C LEU A 207 22.90 14.19 38.36
N ASP A 208 21.62 13.80 38.28
CA ASP A 208 20.49 14.73 38.27
C ASP A 208 20.43 15.58 39.55
N ARG A 209 20.62 14.96 40.72
CA ARG A 209 20.70 15.68 42.00
C ARG A 209 21.90 16.62 42.06
N ALA A 210 23.07 16.18 41.61
CA ALA A 210 24.26 17.03 41.60
C ALA A 210 24.10 18.26 40.69
N LEU A 211 23.44 18.10 39.53
CA LEU A 211 23.11 19.21 38.63
C LEU A 211 22.04 20.16 39.22
N TRP A 212 21.09 19.64 40.01
CA TRP A 212 20.16 20.47 40.77
C TRP A 212 20.89 21.32 41.83
N HIS A 213 21.83 20.73 42.57
CA HIS A 213 22.66 21.47 43.53
C HIS A 213 23.58 22.48 42.86
N LEU A 214 24.10 22.18 41.66
CA LEU A 214 24.81 23.16 40.85
C LEU A 214 23.88 24.33 40.48
N THR A 215 22.67 24.02 40.01
CA THR A 215 21.64 25.01 39.64
C THR A 215 21.34 25.97 40.79
N THR A 216 21.10 25.45 42.00
CA THR A 216 20.78 26.29 43.17
C THR A 216 21.95 27.20 43.54
N ARG A 217 23.19 26.68 43.53
CA ARG A 217 24.40 27.47 43.82
C ARG A 217 24.68 28.54 42.76
N VAL A 218 24.42 28.25 41.48
CA VAL A 218 24.53 29.22 40.38
C VAL A 218 23.48 30.33 40.53
N ALA A 219 22.23 29.97 40.81
CA ALA A 219 21.15 30.93 41.07
C ALA A 219 21.47 31.85 42.26
N GLU A 220 22.13 31.34 43.30
CA GLU A 220 22.60 32.09 44.46
C GLU A 220 23.89 32.90 44.20
N GLY A 221 24.45 32.83 42.98
CA GLY A 221 25.63 33.59 42.58
C GLY A 221 26.96 33.05 43.12
N ARG A 222 26.99 31.85 43.71
CA ARG A 222 28.19 31.27 44.34
C ARG A 222 29.34 30.99 43.35
N TYR A 223 29.02 30.83 42.07
CA TYR A 223 29.99 30.57 41.00
C TYR A 223 30.39 31.81 40.18
N LYS A 224 29.91 33.00 40.56
CA LYS A 224 30.19 34.25 39.81
C LYS A 224 31.69 34.53 39.71
N ALA A 225 32.45 34.24 40.77
CA ALA A 225 33.91 34.40 40.79
C ALA A 225 34.66 33.43 39.86
N LYS A 226 34.04 32.29 39.48
CA LYS A 226 34.56 31.34 38.49
C LYS A 226 34.08 31.66 37.06
N GLY A 227 33.47 32.83 36.83
CA GLY A 227 32.96 33.24 35.52
C GLY A 227 31.61 32.63 35.13
N LEU A 228 30.89 32.01 36.07
CA LEU A 228 29.55 31.46 35.85
C LEU A 228 28.50 32.23 36.67
N PRO A 229 27.92 33.30 36.12
CA PRO A 229 26.79 34.01 36.72
C PRO A 229 25.47 33.23 36.53
N ALA A 230 24.42 33.64 37.25
CA ALA A 230 23.07 33.12 37.04
C ALA A 230 22.53 33.44 35.63
N ASP A 231 22.92 34.58 35.06
CA ASP A 231 22.51 34.98 33.72
C ASP A 231 23.51 34.50 32.65
N ILE A 232 23.21 33.36 32.03
CA ILE A 232 24.07 32.70 31.06
C ILE A 232 23.73 33.21 29.66
N THR A 233 24.61 34.05 29.09
CA THR A 233 24.35 34.78 27.83
C THR A 233 25.48 34.70 26.81
N THR A 234 26.65 34.16 27.19
CA THR A 234 27.85 34.16 26.33
C THR A 234 28.51 32.79 26.25
N GLU A 235 29.32 32.58 25.21
CA GLU A 235 30.14 31.37 25.03
C GLU A 235 31.13 31.17 26.20
N SER A 236 31.66 32.25 26.77
CA SER A 236 32.54 32.16 27.93
C SER A 236 31.82 31.59 29.16
N HIS A 237 30.55 31.93 29.37
CA HIS A 237 29.74 31.33 30.44
C HIS A 237 29.51 29.83 30.19
N LEU A 238 29.30 29.41 28.94
CA LEU A 238 29.16 27.98 28.59
C LEU A 238 30.44 27.18 28.85
N ASN A 239 31.61 27.78 28.59
CA ASN A 239 32.90 27.18 28.94
C ASN A 239 33.10 27.13 30.47
N ALA A 240 32.63 28.12 31.20
CA ALA A 240 32.62 28.08 32.67
C ALA A 240 31.70 26.97 33.21
N VAL A 241 30.53 26.75 32.61
CA VAL A 241 29.66 25.59 32.93
C VAL A 241 30.42 24.28 32.74
N ARG A 242 31.06 24.07 31.59
CA ARG A 242 31.88 22.87 31.33
C ARG A 242 32.93 22.67 32.41
N SER A 243 33.71 23.72 32.68
CA SER A 243 34.78 23.68 33.67
C SER A 243 34.26 23.31 35.06
N VAL A 244 33.18 23.95 35.52
CA VAL A 244 32.58 23.68 36.83
C VAL A 244 32.04 22.25 36.92
N VAL A 245 31.36 21.76 35.88
CA VAL A 245 30.85 20.38 35.89
C VAL A 245 32.01 19.37 35.92
N TRP A 246 33.08 19.61 35.17
CA TRP A 246 34.24 18.70 35.12
C TRP A 246 35.09 18.72 36.38
N GLN A 247 35.32 19.89 36.96
CA GLN A 247 36.26 20.07 38.08
C GLN A 247 35.60 19.98 39.45
N ASP A 248 34.32 20.39 39.57
CA ASP A 248 33.65 20.46 40.86
C ASP A 248 32.56 19.39 41.02
N VAL A 249 31.83 19.04 39.95
CA VAL A 249 30.69 18.10 40.05
C VAL A 249 31.15 16.65 39.94
N PHE A 250 31.78 16.25 38.82
CA PHE A 250 32.14 14.84 38.62
C PHE A 250 33.07 14.24 39.68
N PRO A 251 34.11 14.96 40.18
CA PRO A 251 34.96 14.45 41.25
C PRO A 251 34.22 14.24 42.57
N GLN A 252 33.15 15.00 42.83
CA GLN A 252 32.35 14.86 44.04
C GLN A 252 31.50 13.57 44.01
N ILE A 253 30.89 13.26 42.88
CA ILE A 253 29.91 12.15 42.76
C ILE A 253 30.50 10.81 42.33
N LYS A 254 31.73 10.80 41.81
CA LYS A 254 32.50 9.59 41.48
C LYS A 254 31.71 8.51 40.72
N LEU A 255 31.01 8.90 39.66
CA LEU A 255 30.09 8.02 38.93
C LEU A 255 30.72 6.69 38.47
N TRP A 256 32.03 6.66 38.21
CA TRP A 256 32.75 5.45 37.80
C TRP A 256 32.75 4.37 38.88
N GLU A 257 32.62 4.71 40.16
CA GLU A 257 32.57 3.72 41.26
C GLU A 257 31.32 2.83 41.16
N PHE A 258 30.25 3.26 40.47
CA PHE A 258 29.07 2.43 40.20
C PHE A 258 29.34 1.29 39.19
N TYR A 259 30.41 1.41 38.39
CA TYR A 259 30.74 0.48 37.30
C TYR A 259 32.04 -0.29 37.56
N GLN A 260 32.72 -0.03 38.68
CA GLN A 260 34.01 -0.62 39.03
C GLN A 260 33.88 -1.61 40.19
N VAL A 261 34.76 -2.61 40.17
CA VAL A 261 34.92 -3.56 41.28
C VAL A 261 35.91 -2.99 42.29
N LYS A 262 35.64 -3.13 43.59
CA LYS A 262 36.62 -2.84 44.64
C LYS A 262 37.72 -3.89 44.64
N VAL A 263 38.82 -3.59 43.93
CA VAL A 263 39.93 -4.53 43.65
C VAL A 263 40.44 -5.18 44.93
N ASP A 264 40.76 -4.39 45.96
CA ASP A 264 41.32 -4.92 47.22
C ASP A 264 40.37 -5.92 47.90
N SER A 265 39.07 -5.63 47.92
CA SER A 265 38.05 -6.51 48.51
C SER A 265 37.91 -7.80 47.73
N ALA A 266 37.87 -7.72 46.40
CA ALA A 266 37.72 -8.90 45.54
C ALA A 266 38.97 -9.80 45.57
N VAL A 267 40.17 -9.20 45.60
CA VAL A 267 41.43 -9.92 45.72
C VAL A 267 41.55 -10.59 47.08
N GLU A 268 41.12 -9.94 48.16
CA GLU A 268 41.15 -10.55 49.50
C GLU A 268 40.14 -11.69 49.66
N GLU A 269 38.94 -11.54 49.11
CA GLU A 269 37.95 -12.61 49.05
C GLU A 269 38.49 -13.82 48.25
N PHE A 270 39.11 -13.55 47.09
CA PHE A 270 39.76 -14.58 46.28
C PHE A 270 40.92 -15.26 47.01
N ARG A 271 41.77 -14.48 47.70
CA ARG A 271 42.85 -14.99 48.54
C ARG A 271 42.32 -15.95 49.60
N THR A 272 41.25 -15.55 50.30
CA THR A 272 40.59 -16.36 51.33
C THR A 272 40.07 -17.69 50.74
N LEU A 273 39.45 -17.66 49.56
CA LEU A 273 38.97 -18.86 48.87
C LEU A 273 40.11 -19.81 48.48
N LEU A 274 41.23 -19.27 48.00
CA LEU A 274 42.40 -20.07 47.62
C LEU A 274 43.13 -20.67 48.82
N GLN A 275 43.17 -19.97 49.95
CA GLN A 275 43.72 -20.48 51.21
C GLN A 275 42.93 -21.67 51.77
N ASN A 276 41.64 -21.78 51.44
CA ASN A 276 40.82 -22.94 51.78
C ASN A 276 41.02 -24.15 50.82
N GLY A 277 41.85 -24.00 49.78
CA GLY A 277 42.22 -25.06 48.84
C GLY A 277 43.59 -25.71 49.12
N VAL A 278 44.07 -26.56 48.20
CA VAL A 278 45.37 -27.26 48.30
C VAL A 278 46.43 -26.57 47.42
N PHE A 279 46.63 -25.27 47.60
CA PHE A 279 47.62 -24.47 46.85
C PHE A 279 48.78 -24.03 47.74
N SER A 280 49.99 -23.91 47.19
CA SER A 280 51.12 -23.37 47.94
C SER A 280 51.00 -21.85 48.10
N PRO A 281 51.54 -21.25 49.18
CA PRO A 281 51.46 -19.80 49.41
C PRO A 281 51.96 -18.95 48.24
N GLN A 282 52.99 -19.42 47.52
CA GLN A 282 53.52 -18.75 46.34
C GLN A 282 52.52 -18.73 45.17
N HIS A 283 51.86 -19.86 44.88
CA HIS A 283 50.84 -19.92 43.84
C HIS A 283 49.63 -19.03 44.17
N ILE A 284 49.26 -18.94 45.46
CA ILE A 284 48.17 -18.05 45.90
C ILE A 284 48.52 -16.59 45.60
N GLU A 285 49.72 -16.15 45.92
CA GLU A 285 50.13 -14.75 45.70
C GLU A 285 50.27 -14.41 44.21
N GLU A 286 50.78 -15.34 43.39
CA GLU A 286 50.81 -15.18 41.92
C GLU A 286 49.40 -15.03 41.33
N CYS A 287 48.46 -15.88 41.75
CA CYS A 287 47.07 -15.80 41.30
C CYS A 287 46.39 -14.50 41.75
N CYS A 288 46.61 -14.07 43.00
CA CYS A 288 46.10 -12.80 43.51
C CYS A 288 46.68 -11.60 42.76
N SER A 289 47.97 -11.62 42.41
CA SER A 289 48.61 -10.58 41.61
C SER A 289 48.00 -10.50 40.20
N TRP A 290 47.78 -11.63 39.54
CA TRP A 290 47.13 -11.66 38.23
C TRP A 290 45.69 -11.16 38.27
N LEU A 291 44.91 -11.57 39.27
CA LEU A 291 43.55 -11.08 39.45
C LEU A 291 43.54 -9.57 39.71
N ASN A 292 44.43 -9.07 40.57
CA ASN A 292 44.56 -7.63 40.86
C ASN A 292 44.85 -6.85 39.57
N GLN A 293 45.83 -7.29 38.78
CA GLN A 293 46.16 -6.64 37.51
C GLN A 293 44.95 -6.66 36.56
N LYS A 294 44.30 -7.82 36.40
CA LYS A 294 43.16 -7.93 35.47
C LYS A 294 41.97 -7.08 35.89
N LEU A 295 41.64 -7.03 37.19
CA LEU A 295 40.57 -6.18 37.71
C LEU A 295 40.93 -4.69 37.57
N THR A 296 42.19 -4.32 37.75
CA THR A 296 42.67 -2.95 37.51
C THR A 296 42.50 -2.54 36.05
N ASP A 297 42.87 -3.42 35.12
CA ASP A 297 42.71 -3.18 33.68
C ASP A 297 41.23 -3.03 33.30
N LEU A 298 40.36 -3.92 33.80
CA LEU A 298 38.91 -3.86 33.57
C LEU A 298 38.29 -2.60 34.18
N ASN A 299 38.71 -2.20 35.38
CA ASN A 299 38.26 -0.95 36.00
C ASN A 299 38.71 0.27 35.19
N ALA A 300 39.91 0.26 34.61
CA ALA A 300 40.38 1.34 33.74
C ALA A 300 39.55 1.44 32.46
N GLU A 301 39.16 0.31 31.87
CA GLU A 301 38.23 0.26 30.72
C GLU A 301 36.86 0.84 31.08
N GLN A 302 36.27 0.42 32.21
CA GLN A 302 34.99 0.98 32.67
C GLN A 302 35.08 2.47 32.99
N TYR A 303 36.19 2.92 33.57
CA TYR A 303 36.44 4.35 33.79
C TYR A 303 36.41 5.13 32.47
N HIS A 304 37.03 4.59 31.41
CA HIS A 304 37.02 5.23 30.09
C HIS A 304 35.60 5.31 29.49
N ILE A 305 34.80 4.24 29.62
CA ILE A 305 33.40 4.23 29.16
C ILE A 305 32.56 5.27 29.92
N VAL A 306 32.69 5.33 31.24
CA VAL A 306 31.97 6.31 32.06
C VAL A 306 32.41 7.74 31.73
N HIS A 307 33.70 7.96 31.46
CA HIS A 307 34.20 9.25 31.00
C HIS A 307 33.54 9.70 29.69
N GLN A 308 33.33 8.79 28.72
CA GLN A 308 32.58 9.10 27.50
C GLN A 308 31.12 9.46 27.80
N HIS A 309 30.48 8.80 28.77
CA HIS A 309 29.10 9.15 29.18
C HIS A 309 29.03 10.53 29.83
N GLN A 310 30.02 10.88 30.67
CA GLN A 310 30.13 12.20 31.27
C GLN A 310 30.31 13.29 30.21
N GLU A 311 31.13 13.03 29.18
CA GLU A 311 31.36 13.96 28.08
C GLU A 311 30.05 14.23 27.32
N GLN A 312 29.32 13.17 26.98
CA GLN A 312 28.03 13.30 26.33
C GLN A 312 27.00 14.02 27.21
N ALA A 313 26.98 13.76 28.53
CA ALA A 313 26.13 14.47 29.48
C ALA A 313 26.42 15.98 29.51
N VAL A 314 27.69 16.37 29.44
CA VAL A 314 28.07 17.79 29.34
C VAL A 314 27.64 18.39 28.01
N ASN A 315 27.80 17.67 26.90
CA ASN A 315 27.38 18.15 25.59
C ASN A 315 25.86 18.39 25.55
N CYS A 316 25.06 17.45 26.07
CA CYS A 316 23.60 17.60 26.12
C CYS A 316 23.16 18.68 27.11
N LEU A 317 23.82 18.81 28.27
CA LEU A 317 23.60 19.89 29.22
C LEU A 317 23.78 21.26 28.54
N ILE A 318 24.88 21.42 27.80
CA ILE A 318 25.16 22.69 27.12
C ILE A 318 24.19 22.92 25.97
N GLY A 319 23.89 21.90 25.17
CA GLY A 319 22.90 22.00 24.10
C GLY A 319 21.55 22.52 24.61
N ASN A 320 21.07 21.99 25.74
CA ASN A 320 19.85 22.48 26.39
C ASN A 320 19.97 23.92 26.87
N ILE A 321 21.06 24.30 27.53
CA ILE A 321 21.27 25.69 27.99
C ILE A 321 21.30 26.66 26.80
N VAL A 322 21.99 26.27 25.72
CA VAL A 322 22.04 27.05 24.47
C VAL A 322 20.63 27.24 23.93
N TYR A 323 19.87 26.16 23.77
CA TYR A 323 18.49 26.25 23.27
C TYR A 323 17.61 27.12 24.19
N GLU A 324 17.58 26.86 25.50
CA GLU A 324 16.64 27.52 26.41
C GLU A 324 16.92 29.01 26.66
N ARG A 325 18.17 29.47 26.45
CA ARG A 325 18.60 30.82 26.85
C ARG A 325 19.24 31.62 25.73
N LEU A 326 20.07 31.01 24.88
CA LEU A 326 20.87 31.71 23.88
C LEU A 326 20.29 31.66 22.47
N ALA A 327 19.72 30.53 22.04
CA ALA A 327 19.18 30.35 20.70
C ALA A 327 18.02 31.32 20.44
N GLU A 328 18.01 32.00 19.29
CA GLU A 328 16.97 33.00 18.96
C GLU A 328 15.57 32.37 18.95
N HIS A 329 15.44 31.17 18.39
CA HIS A 329 14.22 30.38 18.32
C HIS A 329 13.88 29.62 19.63
N GLY A 330 14.69 29.78 20.68
CA GLY A 330 14.48 29.14 21.97
C GLY A 330 13.55 29.93 22.91
N PRO A 331 13.12 29.34 24.04
CA PRO A 331 12.16 29.96 24.96
C PRO A 331 12.66 31.18 25.76
N LYS A 332 13.96 31.51 25.70
CA LYS A 332 14.59 32.66 26.37
C LYS A 332 14.23 32.76 27.87
N LEU A 333 14.47 31.69 28.63
CA LEU A 333 14.03 31.57 30.04
C LEU A 333 14.71 32.55 31.03
N GLY A 334 15.68 33.34 30.57
CA GLY A 334 16.42 34.31 31.39
C GLY A 334 17.37 33.66 32.40
N PRO A 335 17.66 34.34 33.53
CA PRO A 335 18.59 33.85 34.54
C PRO A 335 18.17 32.51 35.13
N VAL A 336 19.17 31.71 35.49
CA VAL A 336 19.00 30.45 36.24
C VAL A 336 18.37 30.75 37.60
N THR A 337 17.25 30.10 37.87
CA THR A 337 16.54 30.17 39.15
C THR A 337 16.05 28.77 39.54
N ARG A 338 15.50 28.64 40.76
CA ARG A 338 14.84 27.38 41.16
C ARG A 338 13.62 27.04 40.28
N LYS A 339 12.93 28.06 39.76
CA LYS A 339 11.78 27.89 38.85
C LYS A 339 12.22 27.55 37.42
N ASN A 340 13.28 28.21 36.94
CA ASN A 340 13.89 27.99 35.64
C ASN A 340 15.32 27.43 35.83
N PRO A 341 15.46 26.13 36.13
CA PRO A 341 16.76 25.52 36.42
C PRO A 341 17.68 25.52 35.20
N MET A 342 18.98 25.24 35.39
CA MET A 342 19.93 25.15 34.25
C MET A 342 19.50 24.10 33.23
N VAL A 343 18.96 22.98 33.72
CA VAL A 343 18.33 21.91 32.94
C VAL A 343 17.16 21.33 33.71
N THR A 344 16.19 20.79 32.98
CA THR A 344 15.07 20.04 33.54
C THR A 344 15.55 18.84 34.36
N ARG A 345 14.90 18.62 35.50
CA ARG A 345 15.16 17.44 36.35
C ARG A 345 14.59 16.20 35.70
N TYR A 346 15.37 15.13 35.68
CA TYR A 346 14.98 13.85 35.09
C TYR A 346 14.24 12.94 36.06
N PHE A 347 14.27 13.25 37.36
CA PHE A 347 13.60 12.45 38.38
C PHE A 347 12.74 13.32 39.31
N THR A 348 11.66 12.72 39.80
CA THR A 348 10.88 13.25 40.91
C THR A 348 11.70 13.16 42.20
N PHE A 349 11.67 14.22 43.00
CA PHE A 349 12.24 14.26 44.35
C PHE A 349 11.20 14.86 45.30
N PRO A 350 10.44 14.04 46.06
CA PRO A 350 9.28 14.51 46.83
C PRO A 350 9.62 14.95 48.26
N TYR A 351 10.90 15.05 48.61
CA TYR A 351 11.35 15.41 49.95
C TYR A 351 11.79 16.88 50.03
N GLN A 352 11.96 17.38 51.24
CA GLN A 352 12.53 18.70 51.47
C GLN A 352 13.98 18.75 50.97
N ASP A 353 14.44 19.94 50.56
CA ASP A 353 15.82 20.13 50.13
C ASP A 353 16.80 19.77 51.26
N MET A 354 17.83 19.01 50.91
CA MET A 354 18.89 18.53 51.81
C MET A 354 20.25 18.83 51.17
N THR A 355 21.36 18.59 51.87
CA THR A 355 22.66 18.60 51.19
C THR A 355 22.81 17.38 50.28
N LEU A 356 23.63 17.45 49.23
CA LEU A 356 23.87 16.31 48.34
C LEU A 356 24.32 15.06 49.13
N ASP A 357 25.18 15.20 50.14
CA ASP A 357 25.64 14.08 50.96
C ASP A 357 24.50 13.42 51.75
N GLN A 358 23.56 14.23 52.27
CA GLN A 358 22.37 13.72 52.95
C GLN A 358 21.41 13.03 51.97
N GLU A 359 21.29 13.52 50.74
CA GLU A 359 20.51 12.86 49.69
C GLU A 359 21.13 11.54 49.25
N MET A 360 22.47 11.44 49.19
CA MET A 360 23.16 10.20 48.87
C MET A 360 22.90 9.10 49.92
N GLN A 361 22.71 9.45 51.19
CA GLN A 361 22.31 8.50 52.25
C GLN A 361 20.90 7.92 52.03
N LEU A 362 20.06 8.56 51.22
CA LEU A 362 18.74 8.02 50.86
C LEU A 362 18.84 6.84 49.88
N LEU A 363 19.99 6.66 49.20
CA LEU A 363 20.23 5.51 48.31
C LEU A 363 20.29 4.16 49.06
N ASP A 364 20.43 4.20 50.39
CA ASP A 364 20.43 3.02 51.25
C ASP A 364 19.05 2.77 51.90
N GLN A 365 18.02 3.56 51.54
CA GLN A 365 16.67 3.49 52.12
C GLN A 365 15.62 3.11 51.06
N PRO A 366 15.27 1.81 50.93
CA PRO A 366 14.36 1.33 49.88
C PRO A 366 12.98 2.00 49.88
N ASP A 367 12.44 2.34 51.06
CA ASP A 367 11.16 3.05 51.23
C ASP A 367 11.21 4.49 50.69
N LYS A 368 12.40 5.08 50.58
CA LYS A 368 12.60 6.39 49.95
C LYS A 368 12.85 6.29 48.46
N LEU A 369 13.68 5.31 48.07
CA LEU A 369 14.10 5.08 46.69
C LEU A 369 12.95 4.83 45.72
N CYS A 370 11.88 4.17 46.17
CA CYS A 370 10.73 3.87 45.32
C CYS A 370 10.04 5.13 44.80
N HIS A 371 10.18 6.26 45.50
CA HIS A 371 9.57 7.54 45.10
C HIS A 371 10.46 8.41 44.21
N PHE A 372 11.67 7.97 43.88
CA PHE A 372 12.54 8.64 42.91
C PHE A 372 12.22 8.16 41.50
N LEU A 373 11.13 8.71 40.96
CA LEU A 373 10.53 8.28 39.69
C LEU A 373 11.17 9.00 38.50
N ALA A 374 11.58 8.25 37.48
CA ALA A 374 12.08 8.80 36.22
C ALA A 374 10.97 9.47 35.43
N HIS A 375 11.27 10.65 34.89
CA HIS A 375 10.40 11.39 34.00
C HIS A 375 10.49 10.86 32.57
N ASN A 376 9.40 11.04 31.82
CA ASN A 376 9.34 10.68 30.41
C ASN A 376 9.81 11.85 29.51
N GLY A 377 9.89 11.60 28.22
CA GLY A 377 10.28 12.57 27.21
C GLY A 377 10.43 11.89 25.86
N TRP A 378 11.24 12.48 25.00
CA TRP A 378 11.62 11.89 23.72
C TRP A 378 13.12 12.05 23.47
N VAL A 379 13.65 11.19 22.60
CA VAL A 379 15.06 11.15 22.22
C VAL A 379 15.14 11.26 20.70
N MET A 380 15.94 12.22 20.22
CA MET A 380 16.06 12.45 18.78
C MET A 380 16.71 11.24 18.10
N GLY A 381 16.01 10.63 17.14
CA GLY A 381 16.54 9.52 16.33
C GLY A 381 16.76 8.19 17.07
N ASP A 382 16.11 7.99 18.23
CA ASP A 382 16.18 6.70 18.95
C ASP A 382 15.33 5.62 18.26
N ASP A 383 15.63 4.37 18.57
CA ASP A 383 14.87 3.23 18.07
C ASP A 383 13.48 3.18 18.73
N PRO A 384 12.37 3.38 17.98
CA PRO A 384 11.02 3.40 18.55
C PRO A 384 10.59 2.04 19.13
N LEU A 385 11.27 0.94 18.79
CA LEU A 385 10.99 -0.37 19.38
C LEU A 385 11.69 -0.59 20.72
N ARG A 386 12.63 0.28 21.09
CA ARG A 386 13.38 0.18 22.34
C ARG A 386 12.92 1.23 23.34
N ASN A 387 12.57 0.77 24.53
CA ASN A 387 12.27 1.68 25.63
C ASN A 387 13.56 2.21 26.27
N PHE A 388 13.82 3.51 26.14
CA PHE A 388 15.03 4.17 26.64
C PHE A 388 15.19 4.19 28.18
N ALA A 389 14.18 3.77 28.96
CA ALA A 389 14.28 3.62 30.41
C ALA A 389 14.66 2.20 30.87
N GLU A 390 14.61 1.21 29.96
CA GLU A 390 14.98 -0.17 30.26
C GLU A 390 16.52 -0.36 30.34
N PRO A 391 17.00 -1.44 31.00
CA PRO A 391 18.42 -1.77 31.03
C PRO A 391 19.04 -1.86 29.63
N GLY A 392 20.30 -1.42 29.50
CA GLY A 392 21.02 -1.35 28.22
C GLY A 392 20.89 -0.01 27.49
N SER A 393 20.00 0.89 27.96
CA SER A 393 19.96 2.29 27.54
C SER A 393 20.82 3.17 28.46
N ASN A 394 21.52 4.14 27.86
CA ASN A 394 22.34 5.12 28.58
C ASN A 394 21.75 6.54 28.52
N VAL A 395 20.53 6.69 28.03
CA VAL A 395 19.89 8.00 27.76
C VAL A 395 19.84 8.90 29.01
N TYR A 396 19.44 8.34 30.16
CA TYR A 396 19.32 9.11 31.41
C TYR A 396 20.69 9.57 31.95
N ILE A 397 21.71 8.71 31.93
CA ILE A 397 23.05 9.05 32.43
C ILE A 397 23.78 10.02 31.48
N ARG A 398 23.55 9.89 30.17
CA ARG A 398 24.12 10.77 29.14
C ARG A 398 23.33 12.06 28.91
N ARG A 399 22.20 12.25 29.62
CA ARG A 399 21.32 13.43 29.50
C ARG A 399 20.81 13.67 28.07
N GLU A 400 20.58 12.59 27.32
CA GLU A 400 20.12 12.63 25.93
C GLU A 400 18.60 12.85 25.82
N LEU A 401 17.86 12.74 26.93
CA LEU A 401 16.40 12.88 26.97
C LEU A 401 15.97 14.35 26.91
N ILE A 402 15.10 14.68 25.95
CA ILE A 402 14.34 15.92 26.02
C ILE A 402 13.16 15.67 26.96
N CYS A 403 13.40 15.97 28.23
CA CYS A 403 12.60 15.53 29.36
C CYS A 403 11.37 16.44 29.60
N TRP A 404 10.23 15.81 29.83
CA TRP A 404 9.02 16.47 30.33
C TRP A 404 9.00 16.40 31.86
N GLY A 405 9.51 17.43 32.51
CA GLY A 405 9.76 17.45 33.95
C GLY A 405 8.52 17.36 34.86
N ASP A 406 7.33 17.41 34.27
CA ASP A 406 6.03 17.27 34.93
C ASP A 406 5.43 15.86 34.79
N SER A 407 6.08 14.96 34.06
CA SER A 407 5.49 13.71 33.59
C SER A 407 6.37 12.50 33.94
N VAL A 408 5.87 11.63 34.82
CA VAL A 408 6.53 10.37 35.22
C VAL A 408 6.31 9.30 34.15
N LYS A 409 7.37 8.60 33.75
CA LYS A 409 7.30 7.49 32.79
C LYS A 409 6.71 6.24 33.42
N LEU A 410 5.74 5.63 32.75
CA LEU A 410 5.02 4.44 33.23
C LEU A 410 5.76 3.14 32.86
N ARG A 411 5.88 2.23 33.82
CA ARG A 411 6.63 0.96 33.73
C ARG A 411 5.66 -0.23 33.70
N TYR A 412 5.22 -0.61 32.50
CA TYR A 412 4.29 -1.74 32.32
C TYR A 412 4.96 -3.12 32.50
N GLY A 413 6.23 -3.26 32.15
CA GLY A 413 6.88 -4.56 32.03
C GLY A 413 6.48 -5.32 30.75
N ASN A 414 6.74 -6.63 30.73
CA ASN A 414 6.46 -7.49 29.58
C ASN A 414 5.02 -8.05 29.62
N THR A 415 4.48 -8.22 30.82
CA THR A 415 3.16 -8.81 31.07
C THR A 415 2.38 -8.01 32.11
N PRO A 416 1.05 -8.19 32.21
CA PRO A 416 0.25 -7.59 33.27
C PRO A 416 0.74 -7.90 34.69
N ASP A 417 1.40 -9.03 34.91
CA ASP A 417 1.89 -9.46 36.23
C ASP A 417 3.10 -8.63 36.72
N ASP A 418 3.83 -7.96 35.83
CA ASP A 418 4.99 -7.14 36.18
C ASP A 418 4.59 -5.82 36.87
N CYS A 419 3.37 -5.34 36.63
CA CYS A 419 2.78 -4.18 37.29
C CYS A 419 1.23 -4.21 37.25
N PRO A 420 0.57 -5.08 38.04
CA PRO A 420 -0.87 -5.35 37.90
C PRO A 420 -1.76 -4.12 38.03
N TYR A 421 -1.43 -3.22 38.96
CA TYR A 421 -2.20 -1.99 39.19
C TYR A 421 -2.19 -1.09 37.94
N LEU A 422 -1.01 -0.84 37.35
CA LEU A 422 -0.86 0.00 36.18
C LEU A 422 -1.67 -0.53 34.99
N TRP A 423 -1.55 -1.83 34.71
CA TRP A 423 -2.30 -2.47 33.63
C TRP A 423 -3.80 -2.39 33.84
N TYR A 424 -4.28 -2.62 35.06
CA TYR A 424 -5.69 -2.48 35.39
C TYR A 424 -6.18 -1.04 35.23
N HIS A 425 -5.45 -0.07 35.79
CA HIS A 425 -5.77 1.36 35.74
C HIS A 425 -5.86 1.87 34.30
N MET A 426 -4.86 1.55 33.47
CA MET A 426 -4.82 1.98 32.07
C MET A 426 -5.84 1.26 31.21
N LYS A 427 -6.10 -0.03 31.45
CA LYS A 427 -7.21 -0.74 30.81
C LYS A 427 -8.56 -0.09 31.11
N LYS A 428 -8.79 0.33 32.36
CA LYS A 428 -10.02 1.04 32.76
C LYS A 428 -10.14 2.40 32.08
N TYR A 429 -9.05 3.17 32.05
CA TYR A 429 -8.98 4.42 31.29
C TYR A 429 -9.36 4.20 29.83
N THR A 430 -8.73 3.25 29.14
CA THR A 430 -9.03 2.93 27.74
C THR A 430 -10.48 2.50 27.52
N GLN A 431 -11.04 1.67 28.42
CA GLN A 431 -12.43 1.23 28.34
C GLN A 431 -13.43 2.39 28.52
N ILE A 432 -13.16 3.31 29.46
CA ILE A 432 -13.98 4.52 29.65
C ILE A 432 -13.94 5.37 28.38
N THR A 433 -12.75 5.62 27.82
CA THR A 433 -12.60 6.38 26.58
C THR A 433 -13.37 5.73 25.42
N ALA A 434 -13.20 4.43 25.19
CA ALA A 434 -13.87 3.71 24.10
C ALA A 434 -15.41 3.65 24.27
N LYS A 435 -15.89 3.69 25.52
CA LYS A 435 -17.33 3.73 25.80
C LYS A 435 -17.96 5.01 25.26
N TYR A 436 -17.36 6.17 25.53
CA TYR A 436 -17.96 7.47 25.23
C TYR A 436 -17.54 8.08 23.90
N PHE A 437 -16.34 7.77 23.40
CA PHE A 437 -15.82 8.31 22.14
C PHE A 437 -15.86 7.28 21.01
N HIS A 438 -15.93 7.78 19.78
CA HIS A 438 -16.02 6.96 18.56
C HIS A 438 -14.65 6.45 18.10
N GLY A 439 -13.59 7.01 18.64
CA GLY A 439 -12.21 6.71 18.28
C GLY A 439 -11.21 7.33 19.25
N VAL A 440 -9.93 7.00 19.03
CA VAL A 440 -8.82 7.49 19.82
C VAL A 440 -7.68 8.01 18.94
N ARG A 441 -6.99 9.05 19.41
CA ARG A 441 -5.67 9.45 18.90
C ARG A 441 -4.59 8.86 19.81
N LEU A 442 -3.66 8.12 19.23
CA LEU A 442 -2.49 7.60 19.94
C LEU A 442 -1.40 8.68 19.94
N ASP A 443 -1.29 9.38 21.07
CA ASP A 443 -0.24 10.36 21.29
C ASP A 443 1.13 9.67 21.37
N ASN A 444 2.10 10.19 20.62
CA ASN A 444 3.46 9.65 20.57
C ASN A 444 3.48 8.11 20.48
N CYS A 445 2.76 7.56 19.50
CA CYS A 445 2.52 6.12 19.36
C CYS A 445 3.83 5.33 19.27
N HIS A 446 4.85 5.91 18.65
CA HIS A 446 6.16 5.30 18.45
C HIS A 446 6.95 5.13 19.76
N SER A 447 6.62 5.86 20.82
CA SER A 447 7.22 5.68 22.15
C SER A 447 6.44 4.73 23.07
N THR A 448 5.29 4.24 22.60
CA THR A 448 4.44 3.31 23.36
C THR A 448 4.86 1.87 23.08
N PRO A 449 5.19 1.06 24.11
CA PRO A 449 5.50 -0.35 23.89
C PRO A 449 4.37 -1.07 23.15
N LEU A 450 4.73 -1.78 22.09
CA LEU A 450 3.75 -2.28 21.12
C LEU A 450 2.75 -3.27 21.75
N HIS A 451 3.21 -4.15 22.64
CA HIS A 451 2.34 -5.10 23.36
C HIS A 451 1.36 -4.42 24.32
N VAL A 452 1.74 -3.27 24.89
CA VAL A 452 0.84 -2.45 25.73
C VAL A 452 -0.24 -1.85 24.85
N ALA A 453 0.14 -1.19 23.76
CA ALA A 453 -0.81 -0.58 22.83
C ALA A 453 -1.77 -1.62 22.21
N GLU A 454 -1.28 -2.81 21.84
CA GLU A 454 -2.11 -3.93 21.37
C GLU A 454 -3.17 -4.31 22.40
N ALA A 455 -2.78 -4.55 23.65
CA ALA A 455 -3.70 -4.94 24.71
C ALA A 455 -4.74 -3.85 25.05
N MET A 456 -4.33 -2.58 25.06
CA MET A 456 -5.25 -1.46 25.31
C MET A 456 -6.24 -1.29 24.16
N LEU A 457 -5.80 -1.34 22.90
CA LEU A 457 -6.69 -1.26 21.75
C LEU A 457 -7.62 -2.47 21.62
N ASP A 458 -7.16 -3.67 21.98
CA ASP A 458 -8.02 -4.86 22.04
C ASP A 458 -9.12 -4.67 23.10
N ALA A 459 -8.78 -4.13 24.27
CA ALA A 459 -9.75 -3.79 25.30
C ALA A 459 -10.72 -2.68 24.85
N ALA A 460 -10.25 -1.71 24.05
CA ALA A 460 -11.06 -0.65 23.48
C ALA A 460 -12.05 -1.20 22.44
N ARG A 461 -11.58 -2.05 21.51
CA ARG A 461 -12.40 -2.67 20.46
C ARG A 461 -13.42 -3.66 21.00
N ALA A 462 -13.12 -4.32 22.12
CA ALA A 462 -14.10 -5.13 22.84
C ALA A 462 -15.30 -4.30 23.35
N VAL A 463 -15.08 -3.02 23.69
CA VAL A 463 -16.14 -2.07 24.07
C VAL A 463 -16.81 -1.47 22.82
N ARG A 464 -16.00 -1.10 21.80
CA ARG A 464 -16.45 -0.48 20.56
C ARG A 464 -15.81 -1.15 19.35
N PRO A 465 -16.46 -2.12 18.69
CA PRO A 465 -15.88 -2.87 17.59
C PRO A 465 -15.40 -1.99 16.40
N ASN A 466 -16.15 -0.94 16.07
CA ASN A 466 -15.81 0.03 15.02
C ASN A 466 -15.01 1.23 15.57
N LEU A 467 -14.09 1.02 16.51
CA LEU A 467 -13.25 2.08 17.05
C LEU A 467 -12.35 2.64 15.93
N TYR A 468 -12.44 3.95 15.70
CA TYR A 468 -11.51 4.67 14.82
C TYR A 468 -10.19 4.92 15.56
N VAL A 469 -9.06 4.56 14.96
CA VAL A 469 -7.74 4.75 15.60
C VAL A 469 -6.88 5.60 14.67
N ILE A 470 -6.48 6.78 15.15
CA ILE A 470 -5.49 7.61 14.49
C ILE A 470 -4.21 7.64 15.31
N ALA A 471 -3.05 7.76 14.67
CA ALA A 471 -1.78 7.78 15.38
C ALA A 471 -0.86 8.88 14.85
N GLU A 472 -0.20 9.55 15.79
CA GLU A 472 1.02 10.30 15.53
C GLU A 472 2.20 9.31 15.56
N LEU A 473 2.74 9.02 14.38
CA LEU A 473 3.74 7.98 14.20
C LEU A 473 4.84 8.45 13.25
N PHE A 474 6.04 8.66 13.80
CA PHE A 474 7.21 9.14 13.10
C PHE A 474 8.40 8.24 13.42
N THR A 475 8.47 7.06 12.80
CA THR A 475 9.56 6.11 13.05
C THR A 475 10.81 6.36 12.20
N GLY A 476 10.74 7.29 11.24
CA GLY A 476 11.77 7.52 10.22
C GLY A 476 11.86 6.39 9.18
N SER A 477 10.99 5.38 9.22
CA SER A 477 10.99 4.23 8.33
C SER A 477 9.57 3.76 8.02
N GLU A 478 9.17 3.80 6.75
CA GLU A 478 7.85 3.29 6.33
C GLU A 478 7.65 1.81 6.68
N LEU A 479 8.73 1.03 6.73
CA LEU A 479 8.67 -0.37 7.15
C LEU A 479 8.28 -0.49 8.62
N LEU A 480 8.86 0.34 9.49
CA LEU A 480 8.51 0.36 10.92
C LEU A 480 7.11 0.91 11.12
N ASP A 481 6.71 1.96 10.39
CA ASP A 481 5.34 2.47 10.43
C ASP A 481 4.33 1.35 10.12
N ASN A 482 4.62 0.55 9.08
CA ASN A 482 3.79 -0.60 8.72
C ASN A 482 3.71 -1.67 9.82
N VAL A 483 4.76 -1.86 10.62
CA VAL A 483 4.70 -2.79 11.77
C VAL A 483 3.67 -2.31 12.80
N PHE A 484 3.70 -1.02 13.15
CA PHE A 484 2.73 -0.44 14.08
C PHE A 484 1.31 -0.45 13.51
N VAL A 485 1.12 0.02 12.26
CA VAL A 485 -0.19 0.02 11.59
C VAL A 485 -0.79 -1.38 11.57
N ASN A 486 -0.01 -2.36 11.12
CA ASN A 486 -0.50 -3.74 11.00
C ASN A 486 -0.79 -4.36 12.35
N ARG A 487 0.04 -4.18 13.38
CA ARG A 487 -0.17 -4.83 14.68
C ARG A 487 -1.26 -4.18 15.53
N LEU A 488 -1.35 -2.85 15.49
CA LEU A 488 -2.33 -2.06 16.25
C LEU A 488 -3.67 -1.90 15.52
N GLY A 489 -3.70 -2.17 14.21
CA GLY A 489 -4.88 -1.90 13.38
C GLY A 489 -5.17 -0.41 13.28
N ILE A 490 -4.15 0.43 13.16
CA ILE A 490 -4.33 1.88 13.02
C ILE A 490 -5.11 2.16 11.74
N SER A 491 -6.21 2.90 11.86
CA SER A 491 -7.06 3.26 10.73
C SER A 491 -6.47 4.41 9.93
N SER A 492 -5.80 5.38 10.57
CA SER A 492 -5.17 6.48 9.85
C SER A 492 -3.91 7.03 10.51
N LEU A 493 -2.92 7.39 9.69
CA LEU A 493 -1.71 8.06 10.16
C LEU A 493 -1.83 9.57 9.96
N ILE A 494 -1.46 10.32 11.00
CA ILE A 494 -1.42 11.77 10.92
C ILE A 494 -0.32 12.21 9.95
N ARG A 495 -0.65 13.15 9.08
CA ARG A 495 0.24 13.84 8.14
C ARG A 495 0.03 15.34 8.30
N GLU A 496 1.09 16.13 8.18
CA GLU A 496 1.06 17.56 8.50
C GLU A 496 1.40 18.39 7.27
N ALA A 497 0.52 19.30 6.86
CA ALA A 497 0.83 20.21 5.76
C ALA A 497 1.96 21.18 6.13
N MET A 498 2.10 21.50 7.42
CA MET A 498 3.19 22.32 7.96
C MET A 498 4.58 21.72 7.79
N SER A 499 4.72 20.42 7.49
CA SER A 499 6.04 19.85 7.15
C SER A 499 6.55 20.26 5.76
N ALA A 500 5.68 20.83 4.91
CA ALA A 500 6.07 21.37 3.62
C ALA A 500 6.75 22.73 3.79
N GLY A 501 7.97 22.85 3.25
CA GLY A 501 8.75 24.10 3.25
C GLY A 501 8.35 25.07 2.13
N ASP A 502 7.67 24.59 1.09
CA ASP A 502 7.17 25.37 -0.03
C ASP A 502 5.90 24.74 -0.63
N SER A 503 5.30 25.43 -1.62
CA SER A 503 4.06 25.01 -2.27
C SER A 503 4.21 23.69 -3.05
N HIS A 504 5.40 23.42 -3.60
CA HIS A 504 5.68 22.20 -4.35
C HIS A 504 5.70 20.98 -3.43
N GLU A 505 6.35 21.08 -2.27
CA GLU A 505 6.34 20.01 -1.28
C GLU A 505 4.94 19.75 -0.72
N GLU A 506 4.12 20.78 -0.54
CA GLU A 506 2.72 20.60 -0.11
C GLU A 506 1.90 19.86 -1.19
N GLY A 507 2.07 20.23 -2.47
CA GLY A 507 1.50 19.51 -3.60
C GLY A 507 1.97 18.06 -3.69
N ARG A 508 3.25 17.78 -3.40
CA ARG A 508 3.82 16.42 -3.37
C ARG A 508 3.19 15.56 -2.27
N LEU A 509 2.88 16.14 -1.11
CA LEU A 509 2.16 15.43 -0.04
C LEU A 509 0.74 15.04 -0.49
N VAL A 510 0.03 15.93 -1.18
CA VAL A 510 -1.28 15.61 -1.78
C VAL A 510 -1.15 14.52 -2.85
N TYR A 511 -0.15 14.58 -3.73
CA TYR A 511 0.05 13.52 -4.73
C TYR A 511 0.27 12.15 -4.08
N ARG A 512 1.04 12.11 -2.99
CA ARG A 512 1.40 10.87 -2.29
C ARG A 512 0.24 10.26 -1.50
N TYR A 513 -0.54 11.08 -0.80
CA TYR A 513 -1.58 10.63 0.13
C TYR A 513 -3.00 10.87 -0.38
N GLY A 514 -3.16 11.51 -1.54
CA GLY A 514 -4.43 12.03 -2.03
C GLY A 514 -5.21 11.11 -2.96
N GLY A 515 -4.81 9.86 -3.18
CA GLY A 515 -5.63 8.87 -3.89
C GLY A 515 -4.97 8.27 -5.14
N GLU A 516 -5.79 7.66 -6.00
CA GLU A 516 -5.32 7.03 -7.24
C GLU A 516 -4.97 8.10 -8.29
N PRO A 517 -4.06 7.83 -9.25
CA PRO A 517 -3.81 8.78 -10.33
C PRO A 517 -5.03 8.93 -11.26
N VAL A 518 -5.26 10.12 -11.81
CA VAL A 518 -6.29 10.34 -12.85
C VAL A 518 -6.05 9.43 -14.05
N GLY A 519 -7.08 8.68 -14.43
CA GLY A 519 -7.00 7.68 -15.50
C GLY A 519 -6.47 6.32 -15.04
N ALA A 520 -6.42 6.05 -13.73
CA ALA A 520 -6.09 4.73 -13.18
C ALA A 520 -6.96 3.60 -13.80
N PHE A 521 -6.41 2.40 -13.84
CA PHE A 521 -7.07 1.24 -14.42
C PHE A 521 -8.28 0.80 -13.61
N VAL A 522 -9.29 0.25 -14.28
CA VAL A 522 -10.47 -0.29 -13.61
C VAL A 522 -10.13 -1.65 -13.02
N GLN A 523 -9.95 -1.68 -11.70
CA GLN A 523 -9.56 -2.89 -10.99
C GLN A 523 -10.72 -3.92 -10.93
N PRO A 524 -10.46 -5.23 -11.15
CA PRO A 524 -11.49 -6.26 -11.06
C PRO A 524 -12.01 -6.43 -9.63
N SER A 525 -13.24 -6.94 -9.45
CA SER A 525 -13.81 -7.20 -8.11
C SER A 525 -13.07 -8.30 -7.37
N LEU A 526 -12.67 -9.34 -8.11
CA LEU A 526 -11.77 -10.38 -7.62
C LEU A 526 -10.35 -10.01 -8.03
N ARG A 527 -9.50 -9.74 -7.05
CA ARG A 527 -8.09 -9.37 -7.25
C ARG A 527 -7.27 -9.86 -6.06
N PRO A 528 -5.95 -10.04 -6.23
CA PRO A 528 -5.05 -10.19 -5.10
C PRO A 528 -5.24 -9.04 -4.11
N LEU A 529 -5.21 -9.34 -2.81
CA LEU A 529 -5.09 -8.32 -1.79
C LEU A 529 -3.64 -7.81 -1.83
N THR A 530 -3.44 -6.60 -2.33
CA THR A 530 -2.12 -5.95 -2.42
C THR A 530 -1.89 -5.04 -1.24
N PRO A 531 -0.63 -4.90 -0.76
CA PRO A 531 -0.29 -3.86 0.20
C PRO A 531 -0.68 -2.48 -0.33
N SER A 532 -1.18 -1.60 0.53
CA SER A 532 -1.49 -0.21 0.22
C SER A 532 -0.86 0.71 1.26
N ILE A 533 -0.65 1.96 0.90
CA ILE A 533 -0.26 3.00 1.86
C ILE A 533 -1.37 3.11 2.90
N ALA A 534 -1.01 3.22 4.18
CA ALA A 534 -1.97 3.44 5.26
C ALA A 534 -2.78 4.72 4.98
N HIS A 535 -4.10 4.67 5.25
CA HIS A 535 -4.96 5.84 5.06
C HIS A 535 -4.44 7.03 5.87
N ALA A 536 -4.53 8.23 5.32
CA ALA A 536 -3.98 9.44 5.91
C ALA A 536 -5.06 10.25 6.65
N MET A 537 -4.66 10.91 7.73
CA MET A 537 -5.35 12.03 8.35
C MET A 537 -4.49 13.28 8.09
N PHE A 538 -4.82 14.03 7.04
CA PHE A 538 -3.99 15.15 6.59
C PHE A 538 -4.45 16.46 7.23
N LEU A 539 -3.65 16.96 8.18
CA LEU A 539 -3.98 18.15 8.96
C LEU A 539 -3.30 19.39 8.35
N ASP A 540 -4.05 20.48 8.18
CA ASP A 540 -3.46 21.77 7.79
C ASP A 540 -2.43 22.20 8.83
N VAL A 541 -2.80 22.05 10.11
CA VAL A 541 -1.96 22.32 11.27
C VAL A 541 -2.35 21.41 12.43
N THR A 542 -1.36 20.84 13.09
CA THR A 542 -1.53 20.10 14.36
C THR A 542 -1.43 21.06 15.53
N HIS A 543 -1.82 20.62 16.72
CA HIS A 543 -1.72 21.47 17.91
C HIS A 543 -0.27 21.62 18.42
N ASP A 544 0.67 20.82 17.91
CA ASP A 544 2.10 20.89 18.23
C ASP A 544 2.91 21.69 17.22
N ASN A 545 2.36 21.95 16.02
CA ASN A 545 3.02 22.77 15.03
C ASN A 545 3.25 24.21 15.52
N GLU A 546 4.34 24.80 15.05
CA GLU A 546 4.57 26.24 15.16
C GLU A 546 3.47 27.03 14.43
N CYS A 547 3.31 28.29 14.81
CA CYS A 547 2.26 29.14 14.25
C CYS A 547 2.43 29.34 12.74
N PRO A 548 1.46 28.92 11.90
CA PRO A 548 1.57 29.05 10.45
C PRO A 548 1.74 30.50 9.98
N ILE A 549 1.16 31.46 10.70
CA ILE A 549 1.27 32.88 10.38
C ILE A 549 2.70 33.40 10.60
N GLN A 550 3.42 32.83 11.58
CA GLN A 550 4.81 33.22 11.88
C GLN A 550 5.80 32.57 10.92
N LEU A 551 5.57 31.31 10.55
CA LEU A 551 6.42 30.58 9.60
C LEU A 551 6.16 30.96 8.15
N ARG A 552 4.91 31.27 7.81
CA ARG A 552 4.46 31.56 6.45
C ARG A 552 3.89 32.97 6.35
N SER A 553 2.57 33.08 6.24
CA SER A 553 1.83 34.35 6.32
C SER A 553 0.36 34.10 6.67
N ALA A 554 -0.34 35.15 7.13
CA ALA A 554 -1.79 35.09 7.32
C ALA A 554 -2.56 34.83 6.01
N PHE A 555 -1.96 35.12 4.84
CA PHE A 555 -2.60 34.90 3.54
C PHE A 555 -2.57 33.43 3.12
N ASP A 556 -1.72 32.60 3.71
CA ASP A 556 -1.52 31.20 3.30
C ASP A 556 -2.58 30.23 3.84
N ALA A 557 -3.28 30.61 4.91
CA ALA A 557 -4.17 29.68 5.61
C ALA A 557 -5.30 29.10 4.72
N LEU A 558 -5.86 29.93 3.84
CA LEU A 558 -6.90 29.54 2.90
C LEU A 558 -6.39 28.64 1.75
N PRO A 559 -5.36 29.02 0.96
CA PRO A 559 -4.86 28.17 -0.12
C PRO A 559 -4.32 26.82 0.37
N SER A 560 -3.61 26.79 1.50
CA SER A 560 -3.08 25.54 2.06
C SER A 560 -4.22 24.61 2.52
N SER A 561 -5.25 25.16 3.18
CA SER A 561 -6.49 24.42 3.46
C SER A 561 -7.15 23.83 2.22
N ALA A 562 -7.15 24.57 1.11
CA ALA A 562 -7.76 24.11 -0.14
C ALA A 562 -6.94 23.01 -0.82
N ILE A 563 -5.60 23.08 -0.74
CA ILE A 563 -4.70 22.03 -1.23
C ILE A 563 -4.93 20.74 -0.44
N VAL A 564 -4.91 20.81 0.90
CA VAL A 564 -5.16 19.67 1.80
C VAL A 564 -6.52 19.04 1.54
N ALA A 565 -7.58 19.84 1.44
CA ALA A 565 -8.95 19.37 1.21
C ALA A 565 -9.18 18.71 -0.15
N MET A 566 -8.28 18.89 -1.12
CA MET A 566 -8.36 18.22 -2.41
C MET A 566 -7.72 16.82 -2.40
N ALA A 567 -7.06 16.42 -1.31
CA ALA A 567 -6.62 15.04 -1.12
C ALA A 567 -7.83 14.09 -0.91
N CYS A 568 -7.76 12.86 -1.45
CA CYS A 568 -8.70 11.79 -1.17
C CYS A 568 -8.29 10.98 0.08
N CYS A 569 -8.40 11.62 1.24
CA CYS A 569 -8.19 11.02 2.56
C CYS A 569 -8.91 11.87 3.62
N ALA A 570 -8.88 11.47 4.89
CA ALA A 570 -9.40 12.33 5.96
C ALA A 570 -8.56 13.61 6.07
N THR A 571 -9.21 14.74 6.38
CA THR A 571 -8.55 16.04 6.54
C THR A 571 -8.88 16.67 7.88
N GLY A 572 -8.10 17.66 8.30
CA GLY A 572 -8.46 18.40 9.51
C GLY A 572 -7.57 19.57 9.86
N SER A 573 -7.84 20.17 11.02
CA SER A 573 -7.12 21.34 11.52
C SER A 573 -7.17 21.44 13.04
N THR A 574 -6.49 22.44 13.58
CA THR A 574 -6.57 22.79 15.01
C THR A 574 -7.30 24.11 15.21
N ARG A 575 -8.17 24.16 16.21
CA ARG A 575 -8.93 25.36 16.59
C ARG A 575 -8.00 26.54 16.84
N GLY A 576 -8.26 27.67 16.18
CA GLY A 576 -7.38 28.85 16.16
C GLY A 576 -6.76 29.10 14.79
N TYR A 577 -6.60 28.07 13.95
CA TYR A 577 -6.15 28.22 12.58
C TYR A 577 -7.17 28.98 11.73
N ASP A 578 -8.42 28.54 11.76
CA ASP A 578 -9.53 29.15 11.02
C ASP A 578 -9.74 30.61 11.41
N GLU A 579 -9.51 30.94 12.69
CA GLU A 579 -9.61 32.28 13.25
C GLU A 579 -8.40 33.18 12.94
N LEU A 580 -7.31 32.62 12.42
CA LEU A 580 -6.02 33.30 12.22
C LEU A 580 -5.39 33.79 13.52
N VAL A 581 -5.24 32.90 14.50
CA VAL A 581 -4.52 33.20 15.75
C VAL A 581 -3.01 33.29 15.46
N PRO A 582 -2.35 34.45 15.72
CA PRO A 582 -0.97 34.71 15.25
C PRO A 582 0.13 34.20 16.20
N HIS A 583 -0.18 33.20 17.03
CA HIS A 583 0.76 32.55 17.93
C HIS A 583 0.35 31.10 18.16
N GLN A 584 1.31 30.25 18.51
CA GLN A 584 1.04 28.86 18.87
C GLN A 584 0.22 28.81 20.17
N ILE A 585 -0.88 28.07 20.16
CA ILE A 585 -1.74 27.88 21.32
C ILE A 585 -1.10 26.79 22.19
N SER A 586 -0.40 27.21 23.25
CA SER A 586 0.39 26.30 24.07
C SER A 586 -0.49 25.32 24.85
N VAL A 587 -0.26 24.02 24.66
CA VAL A 587 -0.88 22.94 25.46
C VAL A 587 -0.59 23.04 26.95
N VAL A 588 0.44 23.79 27.35
CA VAL A 588 0.82 24.03 28.75
C VAL A 588 0.34 25.39 29.24
N LYS A 589 0.74 26.47 28.55
CA LYS A 589 0.62 27.84 29.10
C LYS A 589 -0.68 28.57 28.76
N GLU A 590 -1.49 28.06 27.82
CA GLU A 590 -2.73 28.71 27.46
C GLU A 590 -3.82 28.45 28.52
N GLU A 591 -4.42 29.53 29.01
CA GLU A 591 -5.51 29.51 30.01
C GLU A 591 -6.75 30.25 29.50
N ARG A 592 -6.65 30.88 28.33
CA ARG A 592 -7.75 31.62 27.73
C ARG A 592 -8.74 30.69 27.06
N PHE A 593 -9.94 31.19 26.93
CA PHE A 593 -11.08 30.47 26.42
C PHE A 593 -11.22 30.61 24.91
N TYR A 594 -11.63 29.54 24.22
CA TYR A 594 -12.04 29.65 22.82
C TYR A 594 -13.29 30.55 22.67
N PRO A 595 -13.36 31.40 21.64
CA PRO A 595 -14.57 32.17 21.36
C PRO A 595 -15.80 31.30 21.10
N LYS A 596 -16.99 31.79 21.46
CA LYS A 596 -18.29 31.15 21.17
C LYS A 596 -18.77 31.47 19.75
N TRP A 597 -19.58 30.60 19.16
CA TRP A 597 -20.28 30.92 17.92
C TRP A 597 -21.39 31.96 18.14
N ASN A 598 -21.34 33.07 17.41
CA ASN A 598 -22.44 34.02 17.30
C ASN A 598 -22.54 34.52 15.85
N PRO A 599 -23.60 34.20 15.09
CA PRO A 599 -23.77 34.64 13.71
C PRO A 599 -23.72 36.16 13.51
N SER A 600 -24.03 36.93 14.54
CA SER A 600 -24.01 38.41 14.52
C SER A 600 -22.71 39.01 15.04
N ALA A 601 -21.71 38.21 15.41
CA ALA A 601 -20.43 38.71 15.87
C ALA A 601 -19.68 39.45 14.76
N VAL A 602 -19.15 40.61 15.13
CA VAL A 602 -18.22 41.37 14.28
C VAL A 602 -16.80 40.80 14.43
N PRO A 603 -15.93 40.90 13.40
CA PRO A 603 -14.59 40.33 13.45
C PRO A 603 -13.72 40.80 14.63
N SER A 604 -14.00 41.98 15.18
CA SER A 604 -13.28 42.55 16.33
C SER A 604 -13.77 42.06 17.69
N SER A 605 -14.82 41.23 17.76
CA SER A 605 -15.31 40.64 19.02
C SER A 605 -14.31 39.61 19.56
N PRO A 606 -13.72 39.79 20.75
CA PRO A 606 -12.70 38.87 21.24
C PRO A 606 -13.25 37.51 21.71
N GLY A 607 -14.47 37.49 22.26
CA GLY A 607 -15.10 36.28 22.83
C GLY A 607 -16.11 35.57 21.94
N GLU A 608 -16.33 36.07 20.72
CA GLU A 608 -17.31 35.53 19.79
C GLU A 608 -16.76 35.49 18.37
N VAL A 609 -17.17 34.49 17.60
CA VAL A 609 -16.80 34.34 16.18
C VAL A 609 -18.03 34.06 15.32
N SER A 610 -17.94 34.47 14.06
CA SER A 610 -18.97 34.25 13.05
C SER A 610 -18.32 33.74 11.75
N SER A 611 -19.12 33.55 10.70
CA SER A 611 -18.59 33.23 9.37
C SER A 611 -17.64 34.29 8.81
N CYS A 612 -17.69 35.52 9.35
CA CYS A 612 -16.84 36.62 8.91
C CYS A 612 -15.46 36.66 9.59
N THR A 613 -15.21 35.79 10.57
CA THR A 613 -13.92 35.72 11.27
C THR A 613 -12.90 34.89 10.49
N GLY A 614 -11.71 35.46 10.26
CA GLY A 614 -10.59 34.76 9.63
C GLY A 614 -10.95 34.09 8.30
N ILE A 615 -10.72 32.78 8.22
CA ILE A 615 -11.04 31.94 7.06
C ILE A 615 -12.26 31.04 7.26
N ILE A 616 -13.05 31.19 8.34
CA ILE A 616 -14.16 30.28 8.68
C ILE A 616 -15.11 30.05 7.49
N ALA A 617 -15.54 31.11 6.79
CA ALA A 617 -16.40 30.95 5.61
C ALA A 617 -15.71 30.17 4.47
N GLY A 618 -14.41 30.43 4.24
CA GLY A 618 -13.62 29.69 3.26
C GLY A 618 -13.45 28.21 3.65
N LYS A 619 -13.15 27.94 4.93
CA LYS A 619 -13.00 26.60 5.46
C LYS A 619 -14.30 25.80 5.37
N ARG A 620 -15.45 26.43 5.65
CA ARG A 620 -16.78 25.85 5.42
C ARG A 620 -16.98 25.40 3.99
N ALA A 621 -16.70 26.27 3.01
CA ALA A 621 -16.90 25.94 1.60
C ALA A 621 -15.97 24.79 1.16
N VAL A 622 -14.70 24.84 1.56
CA VAL A 622 -13.69 23.83 1.24
C VAL A 622 -14.01 22.48 1.89
N ASN A 623 -14.41 22.45 3.17
CA ASN A 623 -14.80 21.23 3.87
C ASN A 623 -16.04 20.58 3.24
N LYS A 624 -17.05 21.39 2.89
CA LYS A 624 -18.24 20.88 2.17
C LYS A 624 -17.89 20.31 0.81
N LEU A 625 -17.02 20.99 0.05
CA LEU A 625 -16.54 20.49 -1.22
C LEU A 625 -15.79 19.16 -1.06
N HIS A 626 -14.89 19.05 -0.08
CA HIS A 626 -14.17 17.82 0.23
C HIS A 626 -15.11 16.65 0.52
N GLN A 627 -16.10 16.86 1.40
CA GLN A 627 -17.12 15.87 1.76
C GLN A 627 -17.97 15.47 0.55
N GLU A 628 -18.42 16.43 -0.26
CA GLU A 628 -19.16 16.17 -1.49
C GLU A 628 -18.36 15.28 -2.44
N LEU A 629 -17.10 15.65 -2.71
CA LEU A 629 -16.22 14.94 -3.63
C LEU A 629 -15.95 13.52 -3.14
N ALA A 630 -15.65 13.34 -1.86
CA ALA A 630 -15.44 12.03 -1.26
C ALA A 630 -16.70 11.15 -1.34
N ALA A 631 -17.87 11.67 -0.93
CA ALA A 631 -19.13 10.94 -0.96
C ALA A 631 -19.58 10.56 -2.38
N GLN A 632 -19.29 11.41 -3.38
CA GLN A 632 -19.64 11.15 -4.77
C GLN A 632 -18.63 10.25 -5.52
N GLY A 633 -17.50 9.92 -4.90
CA GLY A 633 -16.50 9.00 -5.45
C GLY A 633 -15.45 9.65 -6.35
N PHE A 634 -15.05 10.89 -6.06
CA PHE A 634 -13.92 11.57 -6.69
C PHE A 634 -12.59 11.07 -6.09
N ILE A 635 -12.25 9.83 -6.39
CA ILE A 635 -11.13 9.10 -5.77
C ILE A 635 -9.80 9.23 -6.52
N GLN A 636 -9.79 9.89 -7.68
CA GLN A 636 -8.57 10.08 -8.47
C GLN A 636 -8.03 11.49 -8.33
N VAL A 637 -6.72 11.65 -8.18
CA VAL A 637 -6.04 12.93 -7.98
C VAL A 637 -4.92 13.15 -8.99
N TYR A 638 -4.79 14.40 -9.42
CA TYR A 638 -3.67 14.89 -10.22
C TYR A 638 -3.24 16.25 -9.66
N VAL A 639 -1.94 16.43 -9.48
CA VAL A 639 -1.34 17.66 -8.94
C VAL A 639 -0.44 18.25 -10.02
N ASP A 640 -0.64 19.53 -10.29
CA ASP A 640 0.13 20.30 -11.26
C ASP A 640 0.72 21.55 -10.61
N GLN A 641 2.05 21.69 -10.70
CA GLN A 641 2.76 22.88 -10.25
C GLN A 641 2.75 23.90 -11.40
N VAL A 642 1.82 24.84 -11.36
CA VAL A 642 1.59 25.80 -12.45
C VAL A 642 2.69 26.88 -12.48
N ASP A 643 3.11 27.33 -11.30
CA ASP A 643 4.24 28.24 -11.07
C ASP A 643 4.76 28.04 -9.63
N ALA A 644 5.85 28.69 -9.22
CA ALA A 644 6.47 28.53 -7.90
C ALA A 644 5.50 28.69 -6.70
N ASP A 645 4.45 29.49 -6.84
CA ASP A 645 3.45 29.77 -5.80
C ASP A 645 2.02 29.35 -6.20
N ILE A 646 1.85 28.61 -7.30
CA ILE A 646 0.53 28.22 -7.81
C ILE A 646 0.49 26.71 -8.00
N VAL A 647 -0.37 26.07 -7.21
CA VAL A 647 -0.63 24.63 -7.26
C VAL A 647 -2.05 24.42 -7.74
N ALA A 648 -2.23 23.58 -8.76
CA ALA A 648 -3.53 23.12 -9.20
C ALA A 648 -3.73 21.66 -8.82
N VAL A 649 -4.79 21.36 -8.07
CA VAL A 649 -5.16 20.00 -7.71
C VAL A 649 -6.47 19.63 -8.38
N THR A 650 -6.46 18.53 -9.13
CA THR A 650 -7.65 17.96 -9.78
C THR A 650 -8.10 16.74 -9.00
N ARG A 651 -9.35 16.75 -8.52
CA ARG A 651 -10.06 15.53 -8.08
C ARG A 651 -10.99 15.07 -9.20
N HIS A 652 -10.93 13.80 -9.58
CA HIS A 652 -11.69 13.21 -10.69
C HIS A 652 -12.53 12.02 -10.21
N CYS A 653 -13.79 11.96 -10.67
CA CYS A 653 -14.66 10.82 -10.45
C CYS A 653 -14.56 9.84 -11.63
N PRO A 654 -13.96 8.64 -11.46
CA PRO A 654 -13.79 7.68 -12.56
C PRO A 654 -15.11 7.09 -13.08
N SER A 655 -16.22 7.29 -12.37
CA SER A 655 -17.53 6.77 -12.77
C SER A 655 -18.37 7.75 -13.59
N THR A 656 -18.28 9.06 -13.31
CA THR A 656 -19.02 10.11 -14.03
C THR A 656 -18.14 10.90 -14.99
N HIS A 657 -16.82 10.84 -14.82
CA HIS A 657 -15.80 11.66 -15.47
C HIS A 657 -15.96 13.17 -15.27
N GLN A 658 -16.69 13.58 -14.23
CA GLN A 658 -16.58 14.94 -13.71
C GLN A 658 -15.29 15.08 -12.90
N SER A 659 -14.70 16.27 -12.99
CA SER A 659 -13.55 16.70 -12.21
C SER A 659 -13.87 17.98 -11.47
N VAL A 660 -13.22 18.20 -10.34
CA VAL A 660 -13.07 19.52 -9.74
C VAL A 660 -11.59 19.88 -9.75
N VAL A 661 -11.28 21.05 -10.32
CA VAL A 661 -9.91 21.57 -10.44
C VAL A 661 -9.81 22.79 -9.55
N THR A 662 -9.04 22.69 -8.48
CA THR A 662 -8.80 23.78 -7.52
C THR A 662 -7.41 24.36 -7.77
N VAL A 663 -7.37 25.64 -8.13
CA VAL A 663 -6.15 26.42 -8.32
C VAL A 663 -5.93 27.26 -7.08
N SER A 664 -4.80 27.03 -6.41
CA SER A 664 -4.44 27.68 -5.16
C SER A 664 -3.18 28.49 -5.37
N ARG A 665 -3.27 29.80 -5.20
CA ARG A 665 -2.12 30.69 -5.16
C ARG A 665 -1.70 30.89 -3.70
N THR A 666 -0.66 30.16 -3.31
CA THR A 666 -0.16 30.12 -1.94
C THR A 666 0.53 31.42 -1.54
N ALA A 667 0.77 31.60 -0.25
CA ALA A 667 1.46 32.75 0.30
C ALA A 667 2.45 32.34 1.42
N PHE A 668 3.39 31.44 1.11
CA PHE A 668 4.42 30.96 2.04
C PHE A 668 5.30 32.07 2.62
N TRP A 669 5.32 33.24 1.98
CA TRP A 669 5.98 34.44 2.47
C TRP A 669 4.99 35.59 2.62
N ASP A 670 5.16 36.47 3.62
CA ASP A 670 4.27 37.64 3.78
C ASP A 670 4.32 38.55 2.53
N PRO A 671 3.17 38.77 1.83
CA PRO A 671 3.11 39.66 0.67
C PRO A 671 3.55 41.11 0.93
N LYS A 672 3.63 41.56 2.19
CA LYS A 672 4.14 42.88 2.56
C LYS A 672 5.66 42.97 2.51
N THR A 673 6.36 41.87 2.71
CA THR A 673 7.83 41.82 2.76
C THR A 673 8.44 41.06 1.59
N HIS A 674 7.66 40.22 0.91
CA HIS A 674 8.07 39.40 -0.22
C HIS A 674 7.37 39.84 -1.51
N GLN A 675 8.13 39.87 -2.62
CA GLN A 675 7.62 40.26 -3.93
C GLN A 675 7.23 39.04 -4.76
N TYR A 676 5.92 38.77 -4.84
CA TYR A 676 5.36 37.73 -5.71
C TYR A 676 5.35 38.16 -7.19
N SER A 677 5.44 37.19 -8.11
CA SER A 677 5.28 37.43 -9.55
C SER A 677 3.94 38.13 -9.86
N THR A 678 3.95 39.21 -10.62
CA THR A 678 2.71 39.87 -11.06
C THR A 678 2.07 39.16 -12.26
N SER A 679 2.82 38.33 -12.96
CA SER A 679 2.36 37.54 -14.10
C SER A 679 1.82 36.20 -13.62
N VAL A 680 0.52 35.98 -13.76
CA VAL A 680 -0.12 34.68 -13.52
C VAL A 680 -0.23 33.96 -14.87
N PRO A 681 0.40 32.77 -15.04
CA PRO A 681 0.28 32.02 -16.28
C PRO A 681 -1.19 31.62 -16.54
N PRO A 682 -1.65 31.60 -17.80
CA PRO A 682 -2.97 31.09 -18.14
C PRO A 682 -3.02 29.59 -17.84
N MET A 683 -4.18 29.12 -17.38
CA MET A 683 -4.42 27.70 -17.15
C MET A 683 -5.22 27.10 -18.30
N PHE A 684 -4.85 25.88 -18.71
CA PHE A 684 -5.53 25.15 -19.77
C PHE A 684 -6.27 23.96 -19.17
N ILE A 685 -7.58 24.11 -18.93
CA ILE A 685 -8.39 23.04 -18.35
C ILE A 685 -9.05 22.24 -19.49
N PRO A 686 -8.78 20.92 -19.60
CA PRO A 686 -9.44 20.08 -20.59
C PRO A 686 -10.88 19.76 -20.17
N GLY A 687 -11.82 19.91 -21.10
CA GLY A 687 -13.24 19.67 -20.86
C GLY A 687 -14.06 20.96 -20.75
N LYS A 688 -15.35 20.80 -20.45
CA LYS A 688 -16.31 21.90 -20.33
C LYS A 688 -16.41 22.32 -18.87
N ILE A 689 -16.11 23.59 -18.58
CA ILE A 689 -16.35 24.17 -17.26
C ILE A 689 -17.86 24.39 -17.10
N GLU A 690 -18.44 23.75 -16.09
CA GLU A 690 -19.87 23.83 -15.78
C GLU A 690 -20.18 25.03 -14.88
N GLU A 691 -19.33 25.23 -13.86
CA GLU A 691 -19.44 26.31 -12.89
C GLU A 691 -18.07 26.62 -12.28
N VAL A 692 -17.94 27.83 -11.73
CA VAL A 692 -16.94 28.08 -10.69
C VAL A 692 -17.61 27.73 -9.36
N VAL A 693 -17.19 26.61 -8.78
CA VAL A 693 -17.74 26.10 -7.50
C VAL A 693 -17.47 27.11 -6.39
N LEU A 694 -16.24 27.62 -6.36
CA LEU A 694 -15.76 28.51 -5.31
C LEU A 694 -14.71 29.46 -5.89
N GLU A 695 -14.83 30.75 -5.62
CA GLU A 695 -13.78 31.75 -5.75
C GLU A 695 -13.62 32.43 -4.39
N ALA A 696 -12.43 32.33 -3.79
CA ALA A 696 -12.16 32.94 -2.51
C ALA A 696 -10.77 33.55 -2.43
N ARG A 697 -10.63 34.66 -1.70
CA ARG A 697 -9.33 35.31 -1.49
C ARG A 697 -9.23 35.95 -0.12
N MET A 698 -8.03 35.89 0.43
CA MET A 698 -7.64 36.62 1.62
C MET A 698 -7.57 38.12 1.33
N VAL A 699 -8.17 38.92 2.21
CA VAL A 699 -8.14 40.38 2.12
C VAL A 699 -7.86 41.02 3.48
N GLU A 700 -7.06 42.07 3.46
CA GLU A 700 -6.82 42.93 4.61
C GLU A 700 -7.91 44.04 4.67
N ARG A 701 -8.49 44.25 5.85
CA ARG A 701 -9.57 45.19 6.14
C ARG A 701 -9.13 46.21 7.19
N SER A 702 -9.76 47.38 7.18
CA SER A 702 -9.58 48.40 8.22
C SER A 702 -10.37 48.05 9.49
N ALA A 703 -10.01 46.98 10.19
CA ALA A 703 -10.73 46.45 11.36
C ALA A 703 -9.96 46.57 12.70
N GLY A 704 -8.90 47.38 12.73
CA GLY A 704 -7.96 47.48 13.87
C GLY A 704 -6.88 46.40 13.81
N LYS A 705 -5.69 46.68 14.36
CA LYS A 705 -4.60 45.70 14.41
C LYS A 705 -4.86 44.66 15.49
N TYR A 706 -4.38 43.43 15.29
CA TYR A 706 -4.42 42.38 16.31
C TYR A 706 -3.88 42.87 17.66
N LYS A 707 -4.68 42.62 18.71
CA LYS A 707 -4.30 42.75 20.11
C LYS A 707 -4.70 41.46 20.82
N LYS A 708 -3.76 40.83 21.51
CA LYS A 708 -4.02 39.64 22.32
C LYS A 708 -5.01 39.97 23.44
N ASP A 709 -6.17 39.30 23.46
CA ASP A 709 -7.16 39.41 24.53
C ASP A 709 -6.71 38.63 25.77
N GLU A 710 -7.12 39.12 26.96
CA GLU A 710 -6.73 38.55 28.25
C GLU A 710 -7.50 37.28 28.62
N ASN A 711 -8.74 37.14 28.13
CA ASN A 711 -9.64 36.06 28.50
C ASN A 711 -9.92 35.09 27.36
N TYR A 712 -9.79 35.54 26.10
CA TYR A 712 -10.15 34.75 24.93
C TYR A 712 -8.97 34.57 23.96
N ILE A 713 -8.97 33.41 23.28
CA ILE A 713 -8.05 33.13 22.19
C ILE A 713 -8.63 33.77 20.91
N ASN A 714 -8.31 35.04 20.69
CA ASN A 714 -8.78 35.81 19.55
C ASN A 714 -7.79 35.77 18.37
N GLY A 715 -8.34 35.85 17.16
CA GLY A 715 -7.58 35.94 15.91
C GLY A 715 -7.35 37.37 15.43
N MET A 716 -6.75 37.51 14.24
CA MET A 716 -6.48 38.81 13.61
C MET A 716 -7.74 39.38 12.94
N PRO A 717 -8.38 40.44 13.47
CA PRO A 717 -9.61 41.01 12.90
C PRO A 717 -9.40 41.70 11.54
N GLU A 718 -8.17 42.13 11.23
CA GLU A 718 -7.82 42.80 9.98
C GLU A 718 -7.76 41.86 8.77
N TYR A 719 -7.78 40.53 8.95
CA TYR A 719 -7.76 39.57 7.84
C TYR A 719 -9.09 38.83 7.75
N THR A 720 -9.69 38.84 6.57
CA THR A 720 -10.96 38.17 6.28
C THR A 720 -10.93 37.52 4.90
N VAL A 721 -11.90 36.67 4.60
CA VAL A 721 -12.07 36.08 3.26
C VAL A 721 -13.19 36.78 2.50
N GLU A 722 -12.93 37.17 1.26
CA GLU A 722 -13.98 37.42 0.26
C GLU A 722 -14.26 36.11 -0.48
N ILE A 723 -15.51 35.68 -0.49
CA ILE A 723 -15.94 34.39 -1.05
C ILE A 723 -17.16 34.56 -1.94
N LYS A 724 -17.19 33.79 -3.04
CA LYS A 724 -18.35 33.58 -3.90
C LYS A 724 -18.43 32.10 -4.26
N GLU A 725 -19.64 31.54 -4.20
CA GLU A 725 -19.89 30.13 -4.49
C GLU A 725 -20.87 30.03 -5.68
N HIS A 726 -20.79 28.93 -6.43
CA HIS A 726 -21.70 28.58 -7.53
C HIS A 726 -21.90 29.69 -8.57
N ILE A 727 -20.80 30.18 -9.13
CA ILE A 727 -20.82 31.23 -10.16
C ILE A 727 -21.03 30.59 -11.53
N SER A 728 -22.14 30.93 -12.19
CA SER A 728 -22.40 30.53 -13.57
C SER A 728 -21.39 31.13 -14.53
N VAL A 729 -20.76 30.29 -15.35
CA VAL A 729 -19.82 30.75 -16.37
C VAL A 729 -20.59 31.28 -17.58
N SER A 730 -20.52 32.60 -17.84
CA SER A 730 -21.07 33.19 -19.06
C SER A 730 -20.14 32.91 -20.25
N ALA A 731 -20.70 32.56 -21.41
CA ALA A 731 -20.02 32.02 -22.60
C ALA A 731 -19.09 33.04 -23.32
N LYS A 732 -18.06 33.54 -22.64
CA LYS A 732 -16.97 34.37 -23.20
C LYS A 732 -15.57 33.80 -22.89
N ALA A 733 -15.47 32.52 -22.53
CA ALA A 733 -14.17 31.84 -22.47
C ALA A 733 -13.70 31.54 -23.90
N GLY A 734 -12.50 31.98 -24.26
CA GLY A 734 -11.88 31.61 -25.53
C GLY A 734 -11.62 30.11 -25.53
N VAL A 735 -12.39 29.36 -26.33
CA VAL A 735 -12.10 27.95 -26.58
C VAL A 735 -10.96 27.92 -27.58
N THR A 736 -9.77 27.53 -27.12
CA THR A 736 -8.60 27.36 -27.99
C THR A 736 -8.38 25.87 -28.22
N SER A 737 -8.55 25.42 -29.47
CA SER A 737 -8.20 24.05 -29.86
C SER A 737 -6.69 23.95 -30.03
N LYS A 738 -5.95 23.53 -29.01
CA LYS A 738 -4.56 23.08 -29.17
C LYS A 738 -4.53 21.55 -29.15
N GLY A 739 -4.53 20.94 -30.35
CA GLY A 739 -4.44 19.48 -30.54
C GLY A 739 -5.77 18.81 -30.88
N ARG A 740 -5.82 17.47 -30.83
CA ARG A 740 -7.01 16.65 -31.15
C ARG A 740 -8.11 16.65 -30.08
N SER A 741 -7.87 17.26 -28.91
CA SER A 741 -8.91 17.49 -27.90
C SER A 741 -9.73 18.71 -28.30
N GLU A 742 -11.01 18.51 -28.65
CA GLU A 742 -11.86 19.55 -29.22
C GLU A 742 -12.24 20.68 -28.22
N PHE A 743 -12.11 20.45 -26.91
CA PHE A 743 -12.45 21.43 -25.85
C PHE A 743 -11.37 21.54 -24.78
N VAL A 744 -10.55 22.58 -24.88
CA VAL A 744 -9.70 23.07 -23.80
C VAL A 744 -10.10 24.53 -23.54
N HIS A 745 -10.40 24.84 -22.28
CA HIS A 745 -10.71 26.20 -21.88
C HIS A 745 -9.43 26.86 -21.38
N GLU A 746 -9.02 27.93 -22.05
CA GLU A 746 -7.97 28.82 -21.58
C GLU A 746 -8.56 29.78 -20.54
N ILE A 747 -8.01 29.75 -19.34
CA ILE A 747 -8.44 30.56 -18.21
C ILE A 747 -7.35 31.59 -17.94
N THR A 748 -7.69 32.86 -18.14
CA THR A 748 -6.84 33.99 -17.75
C THR A 748 -7.35 34.56 -16.44
N PHE A 749 -6.49 34.57 -15.42
CA PHE A 749 -6.83 35.11 -14.12
C PHE A 749 -6.60 36.63 -14.08
N GLN A 750 -7.64 37.40 -13.78
CA GLN A 750 -7.52 38.87 -13.68
C GLN A 750 -6.96 39.31 -12.31
N LYS A 751 -7.36 38.65 -11.23
CA LYS A 751 -7.05 39.04 -9.83
C LYS A 751 -6.79 37.84 -8.91
N LEU A 752 -5.99 36.88 -9.37
CA LEU A 752 -5.52 35.79 -8.51
C LEU A 752 -4.33 36.28 -7.68
N THR A 753 -4.58 36.94 -6.55
CA THR A 753 -3.53 37.45 -5.64
C THR A 753 -2.99 36.33 -4.73
N PRO A 754 -1.78 36.46 -4.12
CA PRO A 754 -1.35 35.54 -3.08
C PRO A 754 -2.43 35.38 -2.00
N GLY A 755 -2.69 34.15 -1.56
CA GLY A 755 -3.80 33.84 -0.66
C GLY A 755 -5.16 33.69 -1.34
N SER A 756 -5.20 33.26 -2.61
CA SER A 756 -6.45 33.06 -3.36
C SER A 756 -6.62 31.61 -3.80
N ILE A 757 -7.88 31.19 -3.88
CA ILE A 757 -8.29 29.90 -4.40
C ILE A 757 -9.43 30.07 -5.40
N ILE A 758 -9.45 29.21 -6.41
CA ILE A 758 -10.59 29.08 -7.33
C ILE A 758 -10.78 27.63 -7.74
N ALA A 759 -11.99 27.12 -7.59
CA ALA A 759 -12.36 25.75 -7.91
C ALA A 759 -13.36 25.70 -9.07
N PHE A 760 -13.05 24.92 -10.09
CA PHE A 760 -13.87 24.73 -11.28
C PHE A 760 -14.48 23.34 -11.29
N ARG A 761 -15.78 23.23 -11.55
CA ARG A 761 -16.39 21.94 -11.90
C ARG A 761 -16.31 21.74 -13.40
N VAL A 762 -15.78 20.61 -13.81
CA VAL A 762 -15.44 20.32 -15.19
C VAL A 762 -16.02 18.98 -15.58
N SER A 763 -16.79 18.93 -16.66
CA SER A 763 -17.17 17.68 -17.30
C SER A 763 -16.36 17.46 -18.57
N LEU A 764 -16.38 16.23 -19.09
CA LEU A 764 -15.86 16.00 -20.43
C LEU A 764 -16.62 16.85 -21.46
N ASP A 765 -16.00 17.09 -22.60
CA ASP A 765 -16.70 17.58 -23.78
C ASP A 765 -18.01 16.79 -23.99
N PRO A 766 -19.17 17.42 -24.27
CA PRO A 766 -20.44 16.73 -24.46
C PRO A 766 -20.40 15.53 -25.40
N LYS A 767 -19.60 15.60 -26.48
CA LYS A 767 -19.43 14.47 -27.41
C LYS A 767 -18.60 13.37 -26.74
N ALA A 768 -17.46 13.68 -26.15
CA ALA A 768 -16.67 12.72 -25.37
C ALA A 768 -17.46 12.08 -24.21
N GLN A 769 -18.27 12.85 -23.47
CA GLN A 769 -19.14 12.37 -22.40
C GLN A 769 -20.17 11.36 -22.92
N LYS A 770 -20.78 11.65 -24.08
CA LYS A 770 -21.69 10.71 -24.74
C LYS A 770 -20.95 9.43 -25.16
N MET A 771 -19.76 9.56 -25.76
CA MET A 771 -18.97 8.41 -26.23
C MET A 771 -18.54 7.51 -25.08
N VAL A 772 -18.05 8.07 -23.97
CA VAL A 772 -17.70 7.27 -22.78
C VAL A 772 -18.95 6.64 -22.13
N GLY A 773 -20.07 7.36 -22.11
CA GLY A 773 -21.35 6.85 -21.61
C GLY A 773 -21.84 5.63 -22.41
N LEU A 774 -21.78 5.69 -23.74
CA LEU A 774 -22.10 4.56 -24.62
C LEU A 774 -21.12 3.41 -24.44
N LEU A 775 -19.81 3.70 -24.37
CA LEU A 775 -18.78 2.69 -24.14
C LEU A 775 -19.03 1.94 -22.82
N ARG A 776 -19.33 2.67 -21.76
CA ARG A 776 -19.69 2.11 -20.43
C ARG A 776 -20.98 1.29 -20.48
N TYR A 777 -21.98 1.71 -21.26
CA TYR A 777 -23.20 0.94 -21.46
C TYR A 777 -22.90 -0.44 -22.05
N TYR A 778 -22.09 -0.52 -23.11
CA TYR A 778 -21.70 -1.80 -23.68
C TYR A 778 -20.78 -2.61 -22.76
N LEU A 779 -19.88 -1.97 -21.99
CA LEU A 779 -19.05 -2.67 -20.99
C LEU A 779 -19.86 -3.20 -19.80
N SER A 780 -21.04 -2.63 -19.52
CA SER A 780 -21.89 -3.04 -18.39
C SER A 780 -22.41 -4.48 -18.50
N GLN A 781 -22.36 -5.08 -19.70
CA GLN A 781 -22.66 -6.50 -19.91
C GLN A 781 -21.64 -7.43 -19.23
N PHE A 782 -20.43 -6.94 -18.94
CA PHE A 782 -19.35 -7.73 -18.31
C PHE A 782 -19.20 -7.44 -16.82
N SER A 783 -19.49 -6.21 -16.39
CA SER A 783 -19.38 -5.83 -14.99
C SER A 783 -20.36 -4.71 -14.62
N PRO A 784 -21.05 -4.81 -13.46
CA PRO A 784 -21.95 -3.76 -13.00
C PRO A 784 -21.23 -2.44 -12.69
N LYS A 785 -19.89 -2.44 -12.52
CA LYS A 785 -19.09 -1.23 -12.26
C LYS A 785 -19.20 -0.17 -13.36
N TYR A 786 -19.53 -0.58 -14.59
CA TYR A 786 -19.69 0.34 -15.71
C TYR A 786 -21.09 0.95 -15.82
N ARG A 787 -22.06 0.51 -15.00
CA ARG A 787 -23.45 1.04 -15.07
C ARG A 787 -23.55 2.51 -14.69
N ARG A 788 -22.87 2.94 -13.62
CA ARG A 788 -22.86 4.35 -13.21
C ARG A 788 -22.21 5.19 -14.31
N GLY A 789 -22.86 6.27 -14.74
CA GLY A 789 -22.37 7.11 -15.84
C GLY A 789 -22.53 6.50 -17.24
N SER A 790 -23.17 5.34 -17.39
CA SER A 790 -23.52 4.80 -18.71
C SER A 790 -24.73 5.52 -19.31
N VAL A 791 -24.80 5.54 -20.64
CA VAL A 791 -25.91 6.14 -21.41
C VAL A 791 -26.42 5.08 -22.37
N ALA A 792 -27.74 4.83 -22.37
CA ALA A 792 -28.35 3.86 -23.27
C ALA A 792 -28.14 4.25 -24.74
N ASP A 793 -27.85 3.27 -25.58
CA ASP A 793 -27.70 3.48 -27.01
C ASP A 793 -29.05 3.30 -27.72
N GLU A 794 -29.64 4.39 -28.17
CA GLU A 794 -30.90 4.38 -28.93
C GLU A 794 -30.71 3.81 -30.35
N ASN A 795 -29.50 3.91 -30.90
CA ASN A 795 -29.18 3.50 -32.27
C ASN A 795 -27.91 2.62 -32.29
N PRO A 796 -27.98 1.40 -31.74
CA PRO A 796 -26.82 0.54 -31.59
C PRO A 796 -26.22 0.16 -32.96
N PRO A 797 -24.90 0.30 -33.15
CA PRO A 797 -24.22 -0.23 -34.33
C PRO A 797 -24.56 -1.71 -34.53
N ASP A 798 -24.70 -2.14 -35.79
CA ASP A 798 -25.11 -3.52 -36.10
C ASP A 798 -24.24 -4.58 -35.42
N ALA A 799 -22.93 -4.31 -35.31
CA ALA A 799 -21.97 -5.19 -34.65
C ALA A 799 -22.21 -5.33 -33.13
N LEU A 800 -22.83 -4.34 -32.47
CA LEU A 800 -23.05 -4.31 -31.03
C LEU A 800 -24.47 -4.72 -30.61
N LYS A 801 -25.37 -5.00 -31.56
CA LYS A 801 -26.74 -5.47 -31.29
C LYS A 801 -26.78 -6.83 -30.58
N LYS A 802 -25.74 -7.65 -30.76
CA LYS A 802 -25.62 -8.97 -30.13
C LYS A 802 -24.58 -8.93 -29.02
N PRO A 803 -24.82 -9.59 -27.86
CA PRO A 803 -23.81 -9.73 -26.82
C PRO A 803 -22.55 -10.42 -27.36
N LEU A 804 -21.38 -10.00 -26.88
CA LEU A 804 -20.11 -10.55 -27.34
C LEU A 804 -20.03 -12.06 -27.13
N ALA A 805 -20.57 -12.55 -26.02
CA ALA A 805 -20.63 -13.99 -25.71
C ALA A 805 -21.36 -14.81 -26.80
N GLN A 806 -22.37 -14.24 -27.45
CA GLN A 806 -23.07 -14.92 -28.54
C GLN A 806 -22.20 -15.02 -29.80
N LEU A 807 -21.41 -13.98 -30.11
CA LEU A 807 -20.46 -14.02 -31.22
C LEU A 807 -19.34 -15.03 -30.94
N MET A 808 -18.77 -14.98 -29.73
CA MET A 808 -17.71 -15.89 -29.28
C MET A 808 -18.14 -17.35 -29.29
N SER A 809 -19.42 -17.65 -29.00
CA SER A 809 -19.95 -19.03 -29.01
C SER A 809 -19.93 -19.71 -30.39
N LYS A 810 -19.80 -18.93 -31.47
CA LYS A 810 -19.71 -19.46 -32.84
C LYS A 810 -18.28 -19.74 -33.30
N LEU A 811 -17.27 -19.28 -32.55
CA LEU A 811 -15.87 -19.48 -32.90
C LEU A 811 -15.46 -20.92 -32.65
N THR A 812 -14.58 -21.43 -33.50
CA THR A 812 -13.90 -22.71 -33.28
C THR A 812 -12.65 -22.52 -32.42
N LEU A 813 -12.09 -23.61 -31.89
CA LEU A 813 -10.80 -23.56 -31.19
C LEU A 813 -9.65 -23.10 -32.10
N ALA A 814 -9.76 -23.27 -33.42
CA ALA A 814 -8.80 -22.71 -34.38
C ALA A 814 -8.96 -21.18 -34.52
N ASP A 815 -10.18 -20.66 -34.50
CA ASP A 815 -10.42 -19.21 -34.48
C ASP A 815 -9.92 -18.58 -33.18
N MET A 816 -10.07 -19.29 -32.04
CA MET A 816 -9.54 -18.87 -30.74
C MET A 816 -8.01 -18.74 -30.74
N ASN A 817 -7.29 -19.57 -31.51
CA ASN A 817 -5.85 -19.39 -31.71
C ASN A 817 -5.53 -18.02 -32.33
N VAL A 818 -6.27 -17.65 -33.38
CA VAL A 818 -6.07 -16.37 -34.07
C VAL A 818 -6.41 -15.21 -33.15
N LEU A 819 -7.53 -15.29 -32.43
CA LEU A 819 -7.97 -14.25 -31.49
C LEU A 819 -6.98 -14.06 -30.34
N LEU A 820 -6.52 -15.14 -29.70
CA LEU A 820 -5.77 -15.08 -28.44
C LEU A 820 -4.26 -15.05 -28.62
N PHE A 821 -3.68 -15.78 -29.58
CA PHE A 821 -2.23 -16.07 -29.60
C PHE A 821 -1.53 -15.55 -30.86
N ARG A 822 -1.22 -16.41 -31.83
CA ARG A 822 -0.38 -16.12 -33.02
C ARG A 822 0.96 -15.47 -32.67
N CYS A 823 2.03 -16.26 -32.65
CA CYS A 823 3.37 -15.68 -32.53
C CYS A 823 3.76 -14.94 -33.82
N ASP A 824 4.82 -14.13 -33.76
CA ASP A 824 5.24 -13.27 -34.89
C ASP A 824 5.45 -14.04 -36.20
N THR A 825 6.08 -15.22 -36.15
CA THR A 825 6.30 -16.08 -37.33
C THR A 825 4.99 -16.57 -37.96
N GLU A 826 4.01 -16.96 -37.15
CA GLU A 826 2.70 -17.37 -37.64
C GLU A 826 1.94 -16.20 -38.25
N GLU A 827 2.01 -15.01 -37.64
CA GLU A 827 1.32 -13.82 -38.16
C GLU A 827 1.96 -13.30 -39.46
N LYS A 828 3.29 -13.40 -39.59
CA LYS A 828 4.03 -13.06 -40.81
C LYS A 828 3.71 -13.95 -42.00
N GLU A 829 3.44 -15.25 -41.77
CA GLU A 829 3.01 -16.17 -42.83
C GLU A 829 1.71 -15.69 -43.51
N GLU A 830 0.85 -15.01 -42.75
CA GLU A 830 -0.39 -14.39 -43.20
C GLU A 830 -0.21 -12.96 -43.76
N GLY A 831 1.02 -12.43 -43.79
CA GLY A 831 1.35 -11.08 -44.28
C GLY A 831 1.30 -9.97 -43.22
N GLY A 832 1.18 -10.31 -41.94
CA GLY A 832 1.18 -9.38 -40.80
C GLY A 832 2.46 -9.44 -39.97
N GLY A 833 2.31 -9.33 -38.64
CA GLY A 833 3.39 -9.42 -37.66
C GLY A 833 2.90 -9.02 -36.27
N CYS A 834 3.70 -9.25 -35.23
CA CYS A 834 3.39 -8.74 -33.90
C CYS A 834 3.61 -7.23 -33.81
N TYR A 835 2.79 -6.54 -33.01
CA TYR A 835 2.95 -5.10 -32.79
C TYR A 835 4.22 -4.80 -31.99
N SER A 836 4.99 -3.81 -32.43
CA SER A 836 6.20 -3.34 -31.74
C SER A 836 5.93 -2.00 -31.06
N ILE A 837 6.11 -1.95 -29.73
CA ILE A 837 5.87 -0.74 -28.95
C ILE A 837 7.15 0.12 -28.97
N PRO A 838 7.09 1.37 -29.44
CA PRO A 838 8.26 2.25 -29.52
C PRO A 838 8.97 2.39 -28.17
N GLY A 839 10.29 2.27 -28.15
CA GLY A 839 11.11 2.41 -26.94
C GLY A 839 11.02 1.24 -25.95
N TRP A 840 10.34 0.14 -26.31
CA TRP A 840 10.19 -1.04 -25.48
C TRP A 840 10.43 -2.34 -26.28
N GLU A 841 9.48 -3.27 -26.31
CA GLU A 841 9.60 -4.54 -27.04
C GLU A 841 8.44 -4.85 -28.00
N THR A 842 8.63 -5.86 -28.83
CA THR A 842 7.57 -6.46 -29.65
C THR A 842 6.78 -7.47 -28.84
N LEU A 843 5.45 -7.42 -28.97
CA LEU A 843 4.56 -8.36 -28.29
C LEU A 843 4.87 -9.81 -28.68
N LYS A 844 4.85 -10.72 -27.69
CA LYS A 844 5.12 -12.16 -27.95
C LYS A 844 4.05 -12.82 -28.81
N TYR A 845 2.82 -12.31 -28.72
CA TYR A 845 1.66 -12.74 -29.46
C TYR A 845 0.97 -11.53 -30.09
N ALA A 846 0.47 -11.68 -31.32
CA ALA A 846 -0.33 -10.66 -32.01
C ALA A 846 -1.77 -10.60 -31.47
N GLY A 847 -2.27 -11.69 -30.91
CA GLY A 847 -3.58 -11.80 -30.28
C GLY A 847 -3.64 -11.24 -28.86
N LEU A 848 -4.83 -11.33 -28.26
CA LEU A 848 -5.15 -10.71 -26.97
C LEU A 848 -4.22 -11.14 -25.83
N GLN A 849 -3.74 -12.38 -25.82
CA GLN A 849 -2.79 -12.87 -24.81
C GLN A 849 -1.54 -11.99 -24.75
N GLY A 850 -1.03 -11.52 -25.89
CA GLY A 850 0.18 -10.71 -25.96
C GLY A 850 0.05 -9.44 -25.11
N LEU A 851 -1.11 -8.78 -25.18
CA LEU A 851 -1.41 -7.59 -24.39
C LEU A 851 -1.79 -7.92 -22.95
N MET A 852 -2.57 -8.99 -22.74
CA MET A 852 -2.98 -9.41 -21.40
C MET A 852 -1.80 -9.81 -20.52
N SER A 853 -0.74 -10.39 -21.12
CA SER A 853 0.51 -10.68 -20.39
C SER A 853 1.21 -9.40 -19.90
N VAL A 854 1.12 -8.29 -20.64
CA VAL A 854 1.69 -6.99 -20.20
C VAL A 854 0.79 -6.35 -19.13
N PHE A 855 -0.52 -6.37 -19.35
CA PHE A 855 -1.48 -5.80 -18.40
C PHE A 855 -1.57 -6.59 -17.08
N ALA A 856 -1.10 -7.83 -17.03
CA ALA A 856 -1.01 -8.60 -15.80
C ALA A 856 -0.15 -7.89 -14.74
N ASP A 857 0.86 -7.14 -15.16
CA ASP A 857 1.74 -6.36 -14.27
C ASP A 857 1.36 -4.87 -14.23
N VAL A 858 1.03 -4.29 -15.39
CA VAL A 858 0.71 -2.85 -15.49
C VAL A 858 -0.57 -2.47 -14.73
N ARG A 859 -1.62 -3.31 -14.81
CA ARG A 859 -2.94 -3.01 -14.22
C ARG A 859 -2.92 -3.03 -12.69
N PRO A 860 -2.46 -4.08 -12.00
CA PRO A 860 -2.51 -4.12 -10.54
C PRO A 860 -1.68 -3.01 -9.87
N ASN A 861 -0.61 -2.57 -10.54
CA ASN A 861 0.28 -1.53 -10.04
C ASN A 861 -0.08 -0.11 -10.50
N ASN A 862 -1.16 0.04 -11.29
CA ASN A 862 -1.52 1.32 -11.92
C ASN A 862 -0.34 2.01 -12.63
N ASP A 863 0.51 1.25 -13.33
CA ASP A 863 1.68 1.79 -14.03
C ASP A 863 1.28 2.53 -15.33
N LEU A 864 0.72 3.72 -15.15
CA LEU A 864 0.36 4.62 -16.24
C LEU A 864 1.61 5.18 -16.95
N GLY A 865 2.81 5.01 -16.37
CA GLY A 865 4.10 5.41 -16.94
C GLY A 865 4.65 4.42 -17.97
N HIS A 866 4.12 3.20 -18.03
CA HIS A 866 4.58 2.16 -18.95
C HIS A 866 4.57 2.62 -20.43
N PRO A 867 5.57 2.25 -21.26
CA PRO A 867 5.62 2.62 -22.69
C PRO A 867 4.36 2.24 -23.50
N LEU A 868 3.70 1.15 -23.14
CA LEU A 868 2.40 0.76 -23.72
C LEU A 868 1.32 1.82 -23.49
N CYS A 869 1.24 2.38 -22.28
CA CYS A 869 0.30 3.45 -21.94
C CYS A 869 0.64 4.75 -22.66
N ALA A 870 1.94 5.06 -22.83
CA ALA A 870 2.39 6.20 -23.63
C ALA A 870 1.98 6.05 -25.10
N ASN A 871 2.22 4.89 -25.71
CA ASN A 871 1.80 4.60 -27.09
C ASN A 871 0.28 4.75 -27.27
N LEU A 872 -0.51 4.23 -26.32
CA LEU A 872 -1.97 4.40 -26.29
C LEU A 872 -2.42 5.84 -26.06
N ARG A 873 -1.60 6.73 -25.49
CA ARG A 873 -1.91 8.16 -25.38
C ARG A 873 -1.49 8.93 -26.64
N GLU A 874 -0.45 8.49 -27.32
CA GLU A 874 0.13 9.16 -28.50
C GLU A 874 -0.67 8.92 -29.79
N GLY A 875 -1.25 7.73 -29.97
CA GLY A 875 -2.05 7.45 -31.16
C GLY A 875 -2.89 6.18 -31.12
N ASP A 876 -3.62 5.95 -32.21
CA ASP A 876 -4.61 4.87 -32.30
C ASP A 876 -4.04 3.58 -32.92
N TRP A 877 -2.73 3.54 -33.18
CA TRP A 877 -2.09 2.46 -33.93
C TRP A 877 -2.29 1.08 -33.30
N LEU A 878 -2.11 0.97 -31.98
CA LEU A 878 -2.31 -0.29 -31.26
C LEU A 878 -3.80 -0.67 -31.21
N ILE A 879 -4.69 0.32 -31.07
CA ILE A 879 -6.15 0.15 -31.08
C ILE A 879 -6.59 -0.43 -32.43
N ASP A 880 -6.10 0.15 -33.52
CA ASP A 880 -6.36 -0.28 -34.89
C ASP A 880 -5.76 -1.66 -35.18
N PHE A 881 -4.53 -1.90 -34.73
CA PHE A 881 -3.87 -3.20 -34.91
C PHE A 881 -4.71 -4.35 -34.36
N VAL A 882 -5.22 -4.22 -33.12
CA VAL A 882 -5.99 -5.28 -32.45
C VAL A 882 -7.26 -5.64 -33.20
N ALA A 883 -7.99 -4.65 -33.74
CA ALA A 883 -9.25 -4.92 -34.43
C ALA A 883 -9.06 -5.27 -35.90
N ASN A 884 -8.18 -4.57 -36.62
CA ASN A 884 -7.98 -4.76 -38.05
C ASN A 884 -7.42 -6.14 -38.39
N ARG A 885 -6.58 -6.73 -37.53
CA ARG A 885 -6.07 -8.10 -37.76
C ARG A 885 -7.17 -9.16 -37.80
N LEU A 886 -8.33 -8.90 -37.18
CA LEU A 886 -9.48 -9.79 -37.16
C LEU A 886 -10.48 -9.46 -38.27
N MET A 887 -10.64 -8.19 -38.63
CA MET A 887 -11.56 -7.78 -39.70
C MET A 887 -11.22 -8.36 -41.08
N HIS A 888 -9.94 -8.59 -41.36
CA HIS A 888 -9.49 -9.19 -42.61
C HIS A 888 -9.65 -10.73 -42.64
N ARG A 889 -10.28 -11.31 -41.61
CA ARG A 889 -10.61 -12.74 -41.55
C ARG A 889 -12.04 -12.97 -42.06
N GLU A 890 -12.41 -14.23 -42.24
CA GLU A 890 -13.76 -14.61 -42.68
C GLU A 890 -14.61 -15.12 -41.51
N GLY A 891 -15.93 -15.16 -41.70
CA GLY A 891 -16.85 -15.81 -40.77
C GLY A 891 -16.98 -15.12 -39.40
N PRO A 892 -17.28 -15.88 -38.32
CA PRO A 892 -17.53 -15.31 -37.00
C PRO A 892 -16.37 -14.53 -36.39
N LEU A 893 -15.12 -14.81 -36.80
CA LEU A 893 -13.95 -14.08 -36.32
C LEU A 893 -13.94 -12.63 -36.83
N ALA A 894 -14.41 -12.40 -38.05
CA ALA A 894 -14.62 -11.06 -38.60
C ALA A 894 -15.72 -10.31 -37.84
N GLU A 895 -16.80 -11.00 -37.41
CA GLU A 895 -17.85 -10.40 -36.58
C GLU A 895 -17.26 -9.87 -35.24
N VAL A 896 -16.32 -10.58 -34.63
CA VAL A 896 -15.59 -10.11 -33.44
C VAL A 896 -14.70 -8.91 -33.76
N GLY A 897 -14.01 -8.91 -34.90
CA GLY A 897 -13.25 -7.76 -35.38
C GLY A 897 -14.12 -6.51 -35.55
N HIS A 898 -15.29 -6.64 -36.16
CA HIS A 898 -16.26 -5.56 -36.31
C HIS A 898 -16.80 -5.08 -34.96
N TRP A 899 -17.02 -5.99 -34.00
CA TRP A 899 -17.41 -5.64 -32.64
C TRP A 899 -16.33 -4.79 -31.95
N LEU A 900 -15.05 -5.19 -32.04
CA LEU A 900 -13.93 -4.44 -31.48
C LEU A 900 -13.78 -3.06 -32.14
N VAL A 901 -13.92 -2.97 -33.47
CA VAL A 901 -13.93 -1.67 -34.15
C VAL A 901 -15.06 -0.78 -33.66
N ALA A 902 -16.27 -1.31 -33.49
CA ALA A 902 -17.39 -0.53 -32.99
C ALA A 902 -17.13 -0.01 -31.56
N MET A 903 -16.56 -0.83 -30.67
CA MET A 903 -16.16 -0.40 -29.33
C MET A 903 -15.03 0.64 -29.37
N PHE A 904 -14.01 0.41 -30.18
CA PHE A 904 -12.87 1.31 -30.32
C PHE A 904 -13.22 2.63 -31.01
N ASN A 905 -14.27 2.67 -31.83
CA ASN A 905 -14.78 3.93 -32.38
C ASN A 905 -15.28 4.86 -31.26
N PHE A 906 -15.90 4.33 -30.20
CA PHE A 906 -16.21 5.15 -29.03
C PHE A 906 -14.94 5.58 -28.29
N LEU A 907 -14.00 4.63 -28.06
CA LEU A 907 -12.74 4.88 -27.36
C LEU A 907 -11.90 6.00 -27.99
N LYS A 908 -11.79 6.05 -29.32
CA LYS A 908 -10.96 7.05 -30.02
C LYS A 908 -11.45 8.49 -29.83
N HIS A 909 -12.69 8.69 -29.39
CA HIS A 909 -13.30 10.00 -29.20
C HIS A 909 -13.32 10.46 -27.73
N ILE A 910 -12.71 9.71 -26.80
CA ILE A 910 -12.55 10.14 -25.42
C ILE A 910 -11.16 10.78 -25.21
N PRO A 911 -10.94 11.55 -24.12
CA PRO A 911 -9.64 12.14 -23.83
C PRO A 911 -8.52 11.10 -23.75
N ARG A 912 -7.35 11.43 -24.30
CA ARG A 912 -6.21 10.50 -24.39
C ARG A 912 -5.78 9.93 -23.04
N TYR A 913 -5.86 10.71 -21.97
CA TYR A 913 -5.51 10.25 -20.63
C TYR A 913 -6.42 9.12 -20.10
N LEU A 914 -7.63 8.95 -20.64
CA LEU A 914 -8.55 7.85 -20.31
C LEU A 914 -8.40 6.63 -21.23
N ILE A 915 -7.67 6.74 -22.34
CA ILE A 915 -7.60 5.65 -23.33
C ILE A 915 -6.94 4.40 -22.77
N PRO A 916 -5.81 4.46 -22.03
CA PRO A 916 -5.21 3.25 -21.47
C PRO A 916 -6.17 2.43 -20.59
N CYS A 917 -6.93 3.08 -19.70
CA CYS A 917 -7.81 2.37 -18.78
C CYS A 917 -9.03 1.74 -19.49
N TYR A 918 -9.62 2.42 -20.48
CA TYR A 918 -10.75 1.88 -21.22
C TYR A 918 -10.34 0.88 -22.31
N PHE A 919 -9.15 1.04 -22.90
CA PHE A 919 -8.58 0.03 -23.79
C PHE A 919 -8.41 -1.29 -23.06
N ASP A 920 -7.78 -1.26 -21.87
CA ASP A 920 -7.67 -2.41 -20.99
C ASP A 920 -9.04 -3.00 -20.60
N ALA A 921 -10.01 -2.17 -20.22
CA ALA A 921 -11.37 -2.62 -19.88
C ALA A 921 -12.04 -3.41 -21.04
N ILE A 922 -11.89 -2.93 -22.29
CA ILE A 922 -12.39 -3.63 -23.48
C ILE A 922 -11.65 -4.96 -23.67
N LEU A 923 -10.31 -4.95 -23.56
CA LEU A 923 -9.50 -6.15 -23.78
C LEU A 923 -9.75 -7.23 -22.74
N VAL A 924 -9.79 -6.88 -21.45
CA VAL A 924 -10.09 -7.82 -20.36
C VAL A 924 -11.44 -8.48 -20.57
N SER A 925 -12.45 -7.67 -20.88
CA SER A 925 -13.81 -8.15 -21.12
C SER A 925 -13.86 -9.10 -22.32
N THR A 926 -13.15 -8.74 -23.40
CA THR A 926 -13.07 -9.57 -24.61
C THR A 926 -12.31 -10.88 -24.33
N TYR A 927 -11.19 -10.79 -23.64
CA TYR A 927 -10.31 -11.91 -23.32
C TYR A 927 -11.00 -12.92 -22.38
N THR A 928 -11.61 -12.44 -21.29
CA THR A 928 -12.35 -13.32 -20.35
C THR A 928 -13.53 -14.00 -21.03
N THR A 929 -14.29 -13.29 -21.87
CA THR A 929 -15.37 -13.88 -22.67
C THR A 929 -14.85 -14.95 -23.65
N ALA A 930 -13.68 -14.70 -24.27
CA ALA A 930 -13.04 -15.65 -25.17
C ALA A 930 -12.54 -16.90 -24.43
N LEU A 931 -11.98 -16.75 -23.22
CA LEU A 931 -11.59 -17.89 -22.38
C LEU A 931 -12.80 -18.74 -21.98
N ASP A 932 -13.90 -18.12 -21.53
CA ASP A 932 -15.12 -18.83 -21.17
C ASP A 932 -15.70 -19.62 -22.36
N ALA A 933 -15.72 -19.01 -23.54
CA ALA A 933 -16.14 -19.67 -24.77
C ALA A 933 -15.18 -20.81 -25.16
N THR A 934 -13.87 -20.61 -25.00
CA THR A 934 -12.84 -21.63 -25.26
C THR A 934 -13.06 -22.86 -24.39
N TYR A 935 -13.25 -22.70 -23.07
CA TYR A 935 -13.43 -23.83 -22.18
C TYR A 935 -14.75 -24.57 -22.42
N LYS A 936 -15.83 -23.86 -22.81
CA LYS A 936 -17.11 -24.49 -23.19
C LYS A 936 -17.02 -25.39 -24.42
N LEU A 937 -16.06 -25.15 -25.32
CA LEU A 937 -15.79 -25.99 -26.49
C LEU A 937 -14.92 -27.21 -26.16
N MET A 938 -14.31 -27.26 -24.98
CA MET A 938 -13.46 -28.36 -24.56
C MET A 938 -14.24 -29.42 -23.77
N SER A 939 -13.61 -30.56 -23.51
CA SER A 939 -14.18 -31.67 -22.74
C SER A 939 -14.62 -31.27 -21.32
N SER A 940 -15.44 -32.12 -20.70
CA SER A 940 -15.84 -31.97 -19.30
C SER A 940 -14.65 -31.97 -18.33
N PHE A 941 -13.55 -32.64 -18.69
CA PHE A 941 -12.31 -32.65 -17.90
C PHE A 941 -11.72 -31.25 -17.76
N VAL A 942 -11.77 -30.43 -18.82
CA VAL A 942 -11.30 -29.03 -18.77
C VAL A 942 -12.35 -28.13 -18.13
N GLN A 943 -13.62 -28.27 -18.53
CA GLN A 943 -14.71 -27.44 -18.00
C GLN A 943 -14.82 -27.55 -16.48
N ASN A 944 -14.71 -28.75 -15.93
CA ASN A 944 -14.79 -29.02 -14.50
C ASN A 944 -13.40 -29.14 -13.85
N GLY A 945 -12.33 -28.87 -14.60
CA GLY A 945 -10.96 -28.90 -14.11
C GLY A 945 -10.58 -27.64 -13.33
N SER A 946 -9.50 -27.72 -12.57
CA SER A 946 -8.94 -26.61 -11.82
C SER A 946 -8.45 -25.48 -12.74
N THR A 947 -8.18 -24.30 -12.15
CA THR A 947 -7.56 -23.18 -12.88
C THR A 947 -6.27 -23.59 -13.58
N PHE A 948 -5.46 -24.45 -12.94
CA PHE A 948 -4.24 -24.97 -13.55
C PHE A 948 -4.52 -25.85 -14.77
N VAL A 949 -5.49 -26.77 -14.69
CA VAL A 949 -5.89 -27.61 -15.83
C VAL A 949 -6.38 -26.74 -16.99
N ARG A 950 -7.20 -25.73 -16.70
CA ARG A 950 -7.69 -24.78 -17.70
C ARG A 950 -6.54 -24.00 -18.37
N HIS A 951 -5.57 -23.52 -17.60
CA HIS A 951 -4.38 -22.87 -18.14
C HIS A 951 -3.53 -23.80 -19.02
N LEU A 952 -3.32 -25.06 -18.61
CA LEU A 952 -2.63 -26.04 -19.45
C LEU A 952 -3.40 -26.35 -20.74
N ALA A 953 -4.74 -26.41 -20.65
CA ALA A 953 -5.59 -26.66 -21.81
C ALA A 953 -5.52 -25.54 -22.86
N LEU A 954 -5.22 -24.28 -22.47
CA LEU A 954 -4.94 -23.22 -23.44
C LEU A 954 -3.72 -23.51 -24.31
N GLY A 955 -2.78 -24.34 -23.84
CA GLY A 955 -1.68 -24.86 -24.67
C GLY A 955 -2.18 -25.60 -25.92
N SER A 956 -3.36 -26.24 -25.86
CA SER A 956 -4.01 -26.83 -27.04
C SER A 956 -4.34 -25.78 -28.09
N VAL A 957 -4.91 -24.66 -27.65
CA VAL A 957 -5.30 -23.55 -28.52
C VAL A 957 -4.07 -22.83 -29.06
N GLN A 958 -3.02 -22.67 -28.25
CA GLN A 958 -1.75 -22.08 -28.67
C GLN A 958 -1.09 -22.87 -29.80
N MET A 959 -0.96 -24.20 -29.63
CA MET A 959 -0.15 -25.04 -30.53
C MET A 959 -0.91 -25.51 -31.77
N CYS A 960 -2.25 -25.59 -31.70
CA CYS A 960 -3.07 -26.11 -32.78
C CYS A 960 -3.74 -24.98 -33.54
N SER A 961 -3.25 -24.71 -34.75
CA SER A 961 -3.75 -23.63 -35.60
C SER A 961 -3.78 -24.03 -37.07
N VAL A 962 -4.45 -23.20 -37.87
CA VAL A 962 -4.46 -23.26 -39.32
C VAL A 962 -3.62 -22.08 -39.83
N GLY A 963 -2.68 -22.36 -40.74
CA GLY A 963 -1.85 -21.36 -41.38
C GLY A 963 -2.34 -21.00 -42.79
N ARG A 964 -1.61 -20.09 -43.44
CA ARG A 964 -1.89 -19.67 -44.81
C ARG A 964 -1.70 -20.83 -45.78
N PHE A 965 -0.71 -21.67 -45.48
CA PHE A 965 -0.41 -22.91 -46.20
C PHE A 965 -0.86 -24.12 -45.37
N PRO A 966 -1.47 -25.14 -45.98
CA PRO A 966 -1.77 -26.39 -45.28
C PRO A 966 -0.48 -27.09 -44.83
N ALA A 967 -0.24 -27.16 -43.52
CA ALA A 967 0.93 -27.86 -42.97
C ALA A 967 0.78 -29.40 -43.00
N LEU A 968 -0.45 -29.89 -43.10
CA LEU A 968 -0.77 -31.31 -43.24
C LEU A 968 -1.06 -31.66 -44.71
N PRO A 969 -0.64 -32.85 -45.18
CA PRO A 969 -1.11 -33.37 -46.45
C PRO A 969 -2.62 -33.64 -46.42
N PRO A 970 -3.32 -33.58 -47.57
CA PRO A 970 -4.75 -33.84 -47.59
C PRO A 970 -5.11 -35.27 -47.16
N VAL A 971 -6.09 -35.38 -46.26
CA VAL A 971 -6.72 -36.64 -45.85
C VAL A 971 -7.75 -37.09 -46.88
N SER A 972 -8.31 -38.29 -46.73
CA SER A 972 -9.30 -38.81 -47.69
C SER A 972 -10.54 -37.94 -47.77
N ALA A 973 -10.97 -37.60 -48.99
CA ALA A 973 -12.22 -36.87 -49.24
C ALA A 973 -13.48 -37.69 -48.93
N GLN A 974 -13.33 -38.98 -48.63
CA GLN A 974 -14.41 -39.87 -48.19
C GLN A 974 -14.67 -39.79 -46.68
N LEU A 975 -13.88 -39.00 -45.94
CA LEU A 975 -14.08 -38.79 -44.51
C LEU A 975 -15.11 -37.68 -44.29
N ASP A 976 -16.04 -37.92 -43.38
CA ASP A 976 -16.98 -36.91 -42.90
C ASP A 976 -16.26 -35.87 -42.02
N ASP A 977 -16.83 -34.67 -41.95
CA ASP A 977 -16.38 -33.56 -41.10
C ASP A 977 -14.93 -33.10 -41.37
N VAL A 978 -14.43 -33.27 -42.61
CA VAL A 978 -13.16 -32.69 -43.04
C VAL A 978 -13.37 -31.23 -43.46
N PRO A 979 -12.69 -30.27 -42.82
CA PRO A 979 -12.83 -28.84 -43.12
C PRO A 979 -12.28 -28.47 -44.51
N TYR A 980 -13.05 -27.72 -45.31
CA TYR A 980 -12.63 -27.16 -46.62
C TYR A 980 -12.75 -25.63 -46.68
N ARG A 981 -11.77 -24.97 -47.33
CA ARG A 981 -11.77 -23.53 -47.61
C ARG A 981 -11.46 -23.26 -49.08
N ILE A 982 -11.75 -22.06 -49.54
CA ILE A 982 -11.20 -21.57 -50.81
C ILE A 982 -9.82 -20.99 -50.50
N SER A 983 -8.78 -21.51 -51.16
CA SER A 983 -7.41 -21.04 -50.97
C SER A 983 -7.33 -19.56 -51.36
N PRO A 984 -6.83 -18.67 -50.47
CA PRO A 984 -6.68 -17.26 -50.80
C PRO A 984 -5.57 -17.01 -51.84
N ILE A 985 -4.79 -18.05 -52.18
CA ILE A 985 -3.69 -17.97 -53.15
C ILE A 985 -4.10 -18.56 -54.49
N THR A 986 -4.66 -19.77 -54.48
CA THR A 986 -4.95 -20.50 -55.72
C THR A 986 -6.39 -20.34 -56.19
N GLY A 987 -7.28 -19.82 -55.34
CA GLY A 987 -8.73 -19.76 -55.59
C GLY A 987 -9.41 -21.14 -55.64
N GLN A 988 -8.68 -22.21 -55.35
CA GLN A 988 -9.20 -23.59 -55.40
C GLN A 988 -9.70 -24.05 -54.04
N LYS A 989 -10.66 -24.97 -54.04
CA LYS A 989 -11.15 -25.64 -52.84
C LYS A 989 -10.06 -26.59 -52.31
N GLU A 990 -9.55 -26.32 -51.10
CA GLU A 990 -8.52 -27.12 -50.43
C GLU A 990 -8.98 -27.53 -49.02
N GLN A 991 -8.41 -28.63 -48.49
CA GLN A 991 -8.63 -29.01 -47.09
C GLN A 991 -7.87 -28.06 -46.17
N TYR A 992 -8.51 -27.61 -45.09
CA TYR A 992 -7.91 -26.71 -44.09
C TYR A 992 -7.88 -27.36 -42.71
N CYS A 993 -7.22 -28.52 -42.60
CA CYS A 993 -7.13 -29.20 -41.31
C CYS A 993 -6.24 -28.42 -40.32
N VAL A 994 -6.65 -28.40 -39.05
CA VAL A 994 -5.82 -27.92 -37.94
C VAL A 994 -4.55 -28.77 -37.85
N SER A 995 -3.44 -28.10 -37.59
CA SER A 995 -2.12 -28.71 -37.47
C SER A 995 -1.46 -28.31 -36.16
N LEU A 996 -0.65 -29.21 -35.61
CA LEU A 996 0.03 -29.02 -34.34
C LEU A 996 1.47 -28.55 -34.57
N ALA A 997 1.81 -27.39 -34.00
CA ALA A 997 3.17 -26.84 -33.96
C ALA A 997 3.99 -27.54 -32.87
N ALA A 998 5.27 -27.86 -33.14
CA ALA A 998 6.15 -28.45 -32.13
C ALA A 998 6.59 -27.44 -31.04
N GLY A 999 6.52 -26.14 -31.33
CA GLY A 999 6.82 -25.09 -30.36
C GLY A 999 6.90 -23.70 -30.98
N LEU A 1000 6.51 -22.68 -30.22
CA LEU A 1000 6.49 -21.28 -30.68
C LEU A 1000 7.73 -20.51 -30.18
N PRO A 1001 8.30 -19.58 -30.96
CA PRO A 1001 7.95 -19.26 -32.35
C PRO A 1001 8.68 -20.15 -33.38
N HIS A 1002 9.70 -20.90 -32.99
CA HIS A 1002 10.68 -21.49 -33.91
C HIS A 1002 10.15 -22.64 -34.79
N PHE A 1003 9.12 -23.38 -34.35
CA PHE A 1003 8.54 -24.53 -35.05
C PHE A 1003 7.05 -24.32 -35.31
N SER A 1004 6.72 -23.16 -35.87
CA SER A 1004 5.35 -22.66 -35.96
C SER A 1004 4.82 -22.47 -37.38
N ALA A 1005 5.67 -22.42 -38.41
CA ALA A 1005 5.24 -22.11 -39.78
C ALA A 1005 5.97 -22.94 -40.83
N GLY A 1006 5.36 -23.02 -42.03
CA GLY A 1006 5.88 -23.76 -43.17
C GLY A 1006 6.27 -25.22 -42.86
N ILE A 1007 7.32 -25.69 -43.52
CA ILE A 1007 7.77 -27.09 -43.43
C ILE A 1007 8.20 -27.51 -42.02
N PHE A 1008 8.58 -26.56 -41.15
CA PHE A 1008 9.10 -26.82 -39.80
C PHE A 1008 8.01 -26.88 -38.72
N ARG A 1009 6.75 -26.73 -39.09
CA ARG A 1009 5.65 -26.70 -38.12
C ARG A 1009 5.38 -28.07 -37.48
N CYS A 1010 5.21 -29.11 -38.29
CA CYS A 1010 4.77 -30.41 -37.82
C CYS A 1010 5.92 -31.43 -37.76
N TRP A 1011 6.14 -31.96 -36.55
CA TRP A 1011 7.13 -32.99 -36.29
C TRP A 1011 6.47 -34.25 -35.73
N GLY A 1012 6.68 -35.42 -36.34
CA GLY A 1012 6.00 -36.67 -36.01
C GLY A 1012 6.18 -37.08 -34.55
N ARG A 1013 7.42 -37.04 -34.03
CA ARG A 1013 7.69 -37.33 -32.61
C ARG A 1013 6.87 -36.42 -31.69
N ASP A 1014 7.06 -35.12 -31.82
CA ASP A 1014 6.46 -34.11 -30.94
C ASP A 1014 4.92 -34.13 -31.04
N THR A 1015 4.40 -34.29 -32.25
CA THR A 1015 2.96 -34.39 -32.51
C THR A 1015 2.34 -35.55 -31.75
N PHE A 1016 2.91 -36.75 -31.86
CA PHE A 1016 2.31 -37.94 -31.26
C PHE A 1016 2.67 -38.14 -29.78
N ILE A 1017 3.62 -37.38 -29.24
CA ILE A 1017 3.75 -37.24 -27.78
C ILE A 1017 2.67 -36.30 -27.24
N ALA A 1018 2.45 -35.16 -27.90
CA ALA A 1018 1.54 -34.12 -27.41
C ALA A 1018 0.05 -34.38 -27.70
N LEU A 1019 -0.29 -35.20 -28.71
CA LEU A 1019 -1.66 -35.38 -29.20
C LEU A 1019 -2.64 -35.83 -28.12
N ARG A 1020 -2.25 -36.76 -27.24
CA ARG A 1020 -3.12 -37.20 -26.13
C ARG A 1020 -3.49 -36.02 -25.23
N GLY A 1021 -2.51 -35.25 -24.77
CA GLY A 1021 -2.73 -34.13 -23.86
C GLY A 1021 -3.46 -32.95 -24.50
N LEU A 1022 -3.04 -32.55 -25.70
CA LEU A 1022 -3.55 -31.32 -26.34
C LEU A 1022 -4.83 -31.54 -27.14
N LEU A 1023 -5.12 -32.75 -27.63
CA LEU A 1023 -6.27 -32.99 -28.50
C LEU A 1023 -7.27 -34.00 -27.93
N LEU A 1024 -6.84 -35.12 -27.32
CA LEU A 1024 -7.79 -36.10 -26.77
C LEU A 1024 -8.41 -35.61 -25.46
N LEU A 1025 -7.58 -35.26 -24.47
CA LEU A 1025 -8.08 -34.81 -23.15
C LEU A 1025 -8.89 -33.52 -23.23
N THR A 1026 -8.65 -32.68 -24.24
CA THR A 1026 -9.40 -31.42 -24.47
C THR A 1026 -10.65 -31.63 -25.32
N GLY A 1027 -10.91 -32.83 -25.87
CA GLY A 1027 -12.12 -33.15 -26.64
C GLY A 1027 -12.04 -32.86 -28.15
N ARG A 1028 -10.85 -32.55 -28.70
CA ARG A 1028 -10.61 -32.22 -30.12
C ARG A 1028 -10.44 -33.47 -30.99
N HIS A 1029 -11.39 -34.40 -30.88
CA HIS A 1029 -11.30 -35.74 -31.48
C HIS A 1029 -11.24 -35.74 -33.01
N VAL A 1030 -11.96 -34.83 -33.69
CA VAL A 1030 -11.96 -34.75 -35.15
C VAL A 1030 -10.59 -34.30 -35.67
N GLU A 1031 -9.98 -33.32 -35.02
CA GLU A 1031 -8.65 -32.83 -35.39
C GLU A 1031 -7.56 -33.88 -35.13
N ALA A 1032 -7.63 -34.57 -33.98
CA ALA A 1032 -6.73 -35.70 -33.68
C ALA A 1032 -6.80 -36.80 -34.76
N ARG A 1033 -8.01 -37.18 -35.17
CA ARG A 1033 -8.23 -38.14 -36.27
C ARG A 1033 -7.56 -37.66 -37.55
N ASN A 1034 -7.81 -36.42 -37.95
CA ASN A 1034 -7.29 -35.87 -39.20
C ASN A 1034 -5.74 -35.83 -39.18
N ILE A 1035 -5.12 -35.46 -38.06
CA ILE A 1035 -3.65 -35.48 -37.89
C ILE A 1035 -3.12 -36.92 -38.00
N ILE A 1036 -3.71 -37.87 -37.28
CA ILE A 1036 -3.30 -39.29 -37.33
C ILE A 1036 -3.35 -39.82 -38.77
N LEU A 1037 -4.45 -39.55 -39.49
CA LEU A 1037 -4.65 -40.03 -40.86
C LEU A 1037 -3.76 -39.28 -41.88
N ALA A 1038 -3.46 -38.00 -41.66
CA ALA A 1038 -2.54 -37.24 -42.51
C ALA A 1038 -1.12 -37.82 -42.47
N PHE A 1039 -0.63 -38.16 -41.28
CA PHE A 1039 0.65 -38.87 -41.12
C PHE A 1039 0.58 -40.33 -41.62
N ALA A 1040 -0.56 -41.00 -41.49
CA ALA A 1040 -0.77 -42.34 -42.08
C ALA A 1040 -0.59 -42.32 -43.61
N GLY A 1041 -1.00 -41.23 -44.26
CA GLY A 1041 -0.85 -41.00 -45.69
C GLY A 1041 0.60 -40.87 -46.16
N THR A 1042 1.52 -40.47 -45.27
CA THR A 1042 2.93 -40.27 -45.61
C THR A 1042 3.80 -41.49 -45.31
N LEU A 1043 3.35 -42.44 -44.48
CA LEU A 1043 4.13 -43.63 -44.09
C LEU A 1043 4.94 -44.22 -45.27
N ARG A 1044 6.23 -44.48 -45.02
CA ARG A 1044 7.19 -45.00 -46.00
C ARG A 1044 8.26 -45.79 -45.26
N HIS A 1045 8.76 -46.89 -45.83
CA HIS A 1045 9.72 -47.78 -45.18
C HIS A 1045 9.22 -48.39 -43.86
N GLY A 1046 7.89 -48.47 -43.68
CA GLY A 1046 7.27 -48.85 -42.41
C GLY A 1046 7.36 -47.79 -41.30
N LEU A 1047 7.89 -46.60 -41.58
CA LEU A 1047 8.14 -45.51 -40.61
C LEU A 1047 7.27 -44.28 -40.88
N ILE A 1048 6.96 -43.55 -39.80
CA ILE A 1048 6.36 -42.22 -39.82
C ILE A 1048 7.49 -41.18 -39.85
N PRO A 1049 7.40 -40.14 -40.69
CA PRO A 1049 8.48 -39.16 -40.79
C PRO A 1049 8.62 -38.32 -39.51
N ASN A 1050 9.86 -37.89 -39.22
CA ASN A 1050 10.10 -36.93 -38.14
C ASN A 1050 9.68 -35.53 -38.55
N LEU A 1051 10.19 -35.03 -39.67
CA LEU A 1051 9.73 -33.77 -40.26
C LEU A 1051 8.63 -34.12 -41.25
N LEU A 1052 7.41 -33.62 -41.08
CA LEU A 1052 6.32 -33.92 -42.01
C LEU A 1052 6.52 -33.22 -43.35
N GLY A 1053 6.91 -31.94 -43.34
CA GLY A 1053 7.16 -31.15 -44.55
C GLY A 1053 6.02 -31.23 -45.56
N GLU A 1054 4.77 -31.08 -45.09
CA GLU A 1054 3.54 -31.17 -45.91
C GLU A 1054 3.34 -32.54 -46.60
N GLY A 1055 4.09 -33.55 -46.19
CA GLY A 1055 4.10 -34.89 -46.78
C GLY A 1055 4.95 -35.03 -48.05
N ARG A 1056 5.44 -33.93 -48.64
CA ARG A 1056 6.31 -33.94 -49.83
C ARG A 1056 7.79 -33.83 -49.48
N CYS A 1057 8.11 -33.02 -48.48
CA CYS A 1057 9.47 -32.80 -47.96
C CYS A 1057 9.74 -33.63 -46.69
N ALA A 1058 9.03 -34.77 -46.54
CA ALA A 1058 9.05 -35.59 -45.35
C ALA A 1058 10.43 -36.24 -45.11
N ARG A 1059 10.92 -36.23 -43.87
CA ARG A 1059 12.21 -36.86 -43.48
C ARG A 1059 12.01 -38.07 -42.58
N TYR A 1060 12.43 -39.25 -43.04
CA TYR A 1060 12.32 -40.54 -42.34
C TYR A 1060 13.60 -40.87 -41.56
N ASN A 1061 14.07 -39.94 -40.72
CA ASN A 1061 15.28 -40.10 -39.90
C ASN A 1061 14.98 -40.42 -38.43
N CYS A 1062 13.76 -40.87 -38.12
CA CYS A 1062 13.25 -41.05 -36.77
C CYS A 1062 12.61 -42.43 -36.61
N ARG A 1063 13.13 -43.23 -35.67
CA ARG A 1063 12.67 -44.61 -35.42
C ARG A 1063 11.53 -44.67 -34.42
N ASP A 1064 11.40 -43.67 -33.58
CA ASP A 1064 10.46 -43.62 -32.46
C ASP A 1064 9.11 -42.99 -32.83
N ALA A 1065 9.06 -42.10 -33.84
CA ALA A 1065 7.81 -41.44 -34.25
C ALA A 1065 6.69 -42.42 -34.64
N VAL A 1066 7.02 -43.57 -35.26
CA VAL A 1066 6.02 -44.59 -35.61
C VAL A 1066 5.40 -45.24 -34.37
N TRP A 1067 6.16 -45.41 -33.29
CA TRP A 1067 5.66 -46.01 -32.05
C TRP A 1067 4.75 -45.04 -31.30
N TRP A 1068 5.12 -43.77 -31.22
CA TRP A 1068 4.25 -42.73 -30.67
C TRP A 1068 2.95 -42.57 -31.48
N TRP A 1069 3.04 -42.66 -32.82
CA TRP A 1069 1.86 -42.64 -33.69
C TRP A 1069 0.92 -43.82 -33.42
N LEU A 1070 1.46 -45.05 -33.29
CA LEU A 1070 0.67 -46.22 -32.93
C LEU A 1070 0.06 -46.10 -31.52
N GLN A 1071 0.81 -45.58 -30.55
CA GLN A 1071 0.30 -45.30 -29.21
C GLN A 1071 -0.88 -44.31 -29.26
N CYS A 1072 -0.78 -43.25 -30.07
CA CYS A 1072 -1.88 -42.31 -30.29
C CYS A 1072 -3.12 -42.95 -30.91
N ILE A 1073 -2.96 -43.91 -31.82
CA ILE A 1073 -4.09 -44.68 -32.36
C ILE A 1073 -4.73 -45.50 -31.25
N GLN A 1074 -3.93 -46.20 -30.43
CA GLN A 1074 -4.44 -46.95 -29.28
C GLN A 1074 -5.22 -46.02 -28.33
N ASP A 1075 -4.62 -44.88 -27.95
CA ASP A 1075 -5.23 -43.88 -27.08
C ASP A 1075 -6.54 -43.34 -27.69
N TYR A 1076 -6.57 -43.07 -28.99
CA TYR A 1076 -7.77 -42.64 -29.71
C TYR A 1076 -8.87 -43.70 -29.63
N THR A 1077 -8.57 -44.95 -29.97
CA THR A 1077 -9.55 -46.05 -29.95
C THR A 1077 -10.12 -46.32 -28.56
N THR A 1078 -9.32 -46.06 -27.51
CA THR A 1078 -9.69 -46.30 -26.11
C THR A 1078 -10.46 -45.14 -25.50
N GLN A 1079 -10.06 -43.90 -25.76
CA GLN A 1079 -10.58 -42.70 -25.07
C GLN A 1079 -11.70 -42.00 -25.84
N VAL A 1080 -11.75 -42.12 -27.17
CA VAL A 1080 -12.77 -41.45 -27.99
C VAL A 1080 -14.00 -42.34 -28.13
N PRO A 1081 -15.23 -41.81 -27.95
CA PRO A 1081 -16.46 -42.56 -28.22
C PRO A 1081 -16.49 -43.06 -29.67
N ARG A 1082 -16.69 -44.37 -29.85
CA ARG A 1082 -16.59 -45.06 -31.16
C ARG A 1082 -15.21 -44.88 -31.84
N GLY A 1083 -14.16 -44.65 -31.06
CA GLY A 1083 -12.81 -44.39 -31.58
C GLY A 1083 -12.23 -45.53 -32.43
N HIS A 1084 -12.67 -46.78 -32.23
CA HIS A 1084 -12.27 -47.94 -33.04
C HIS A 1084 -12.60 -47.81 -34.53
N GLU A 1085 -13.57 -46.97 -34.90
CA GLU A 1085 -13.93 -46.71 -36.31
C GLU A 1085 -12.76 -46.10 -37.11
N ILE A 1086 -11.80 -45.43 -36.44
CA ILE A 1086 -10.61 -44.87 -37.09
C ILE A 1086 -9.78 -45.92 -37.86
N LEU A 1087 -9.83 -47.19 -37.42
CA LEU A 1087 -9.11 -48.31 -38.05
C LEU A 1087 -9.69 -48.70 -39.42
N SER A 1088 -10.92 -48.28 -39.71
CA SER A 1088 -11.60 -48.52 -40.99
C SER A 1088 -11.59 -47.28 -41.90
N CYS A 1089 -11.10 -46.14 -41.41
CA CYS A 1089 -11.06 -44.90 -42.17
C CYS A 1089 -10.19 -45.03 -43.45
N PRO A 1090 -10.63 -44.48 -44.58
CA PRO A 1090 -9.83 -44.40 -45.79
C PRO A 1090 -8.67 -43.40 -45.62
N VAL A 1091 -7.48 -43.81 -46.04
CA VAL A 1091 -6.24 -43.02 -46.02
C VAL A 1091 -5.80 -42.76 -47.46
N THR A 1092 -5.54 -41.48 -47.77
CA THR A 1092 -4.90 -41.07 -49.03
C THR A 1092 -3.40 -41.36 -48.95
N ARG A 1093 -2.92 -42.34 -49.72
CA ARG A 1093 -1.53 -42.79 -49.65
C ARG A 1093 -0.65 -42.00 -50.61
N MET A 1094 0.23 -41.15 -50.08
CA MET A 1094 1.16 -40.34 -50.88
C MET A 1094 2.33 -41.15 -51.43
N TYR A 1095 2.76 -42.18 -50.69
CA TYR A 1095 3.82 -43.09 -51.12
C TYR A 1095 3.29 -44.53 -51.22
N PRO A 1096 2.73 -44.94 -52.37
CA PRO A 1096 2.23 -46.31 -52.56
C PRO A 1096 3.30 -47.40 -52.44
N THR A 1097 4.55 -47.08 -52.81
CA THR A 1097 5.73 -47.95 -52.70
C THR A 1097 6.94 -47.17 -52.18
N ASP A 1098 7.93 -47.84 -51.59
CA ASP A 1098 9.09 -47.17 -50.98
C ASP A 1098 9.97 -46.39 -51.96
N ASP A 1099 9.94 -46.72 -53.25
CA ASP A 1099 10.75 -46.07 -54.28
C ASP A 1099 10.04 -44.96 -55.07
N CYS A 1100 8.75 -44.72 -54.83
CA CYS A 1100 7.97 -43.76 -55.62
C CYS A 1100 8.15 -42.30 -55.15
N GLU A 1101 7.97 -41.39 -56.10
CA GLU A 1101 7.75 -39.96 -55.84
C GLU A 1101 6.35 -39.74 -55.24
N PRO A 1102 6.11 -38.65 -54.47
CA PRO A 1102 4.83 -38.41 -53.83
C PRO A 1102 3.71 -38.24 -54.87
N CYS A 1103 2.70 -39.11 -54.82
CA CYS A 1103 1.51 -39.05 -55.67
C CYS A 1103 0.62 -37.85 -55.33
N LYS A 1104 -0.24 -37.42 -56.27
CA LYS A 1104 -1.19 -36.35 -55.99
C LYS A 1104 -2.28 -36.84 -55.02
N PRO A 1105 -2.85 -35.94 -54.21
CA PRO A 1105 -3.93 -36.29 -53.29
C PRO A 1105 -5.10 -36.98 -54.01
N GLY A 1106 -5.53 -38.13 -53.49
CA GLY A 1106 -6.66 -38.92 -54.02
C GLY A 1106 -6.33 -39.91 -55.12
N GLU A 1107 -5.10 -39.92 -55.67
CA GLU A 1107 -4.71 -40.89 -56.72
C GLU A 1107 -4.67 -42.35 -56.20
N VAL A 1108 -4.36 -42.54 -54.92
CA VAL A 1108 -4.36 -43.86 -54.27
C VAL A 1108 -5.01 -43.75 -52.89
N VAL A 1109 -6.18 -44.36 -52.73
CA VAL A 1109 -6.91 -44.45 -51.45
C VAL A 1109 -6.92 -45.90 -50.97
N ARG A 1110 -6.56 -46.15 -49.72
CA ARG A 1110 -6.60 -47.47 -49.09
C ARG A 1110 -7.31 -47.41 -47.73
N THR A 1111 -8.00 -48.46 -47.33
CA THR A 1111 -8.53 -48.57 -45.96
C THR A 1111 -7.41 -48.87 -44.97
N HIS A 1112 -7.47 -48.32 -43.76
CA HIS A 1112 -6.43 -48.44 -42.73
C HIS A 1112 -6.26 -49.88 -42.16
N THR A 1113 -6.97 -50.88 -42.69
CA THR A 1113 -6.91 -52.31 -42.33
C THR A 1113 -5.59 -53.02 -42.67
N HIS A 1114 -4.49 -52.28 -42.87
CA HIS A 1114 -3.14 -52.80 -43.08
C HIS A 1114 -2.19 -52.48 -41.91
N THR A 1115 -2.65 -52.61 -40.66
CA THR A 1115 -1.72 -52.77 -39.51
C THR A 1115 -0.74 -53.94 -39.71
N HIS A 1116 -1.05 -54.88 -40.61
CA HIS A 1116 -0.20 -56.00 -41.01
C HIS A 1116 1.05 -55.66 -41.86
N THR A 1117 1.13 -54.51 -42.54
CA THR A 1117 2.32 -54.19 -43.36
C THR A 1117 3.53 -53.75 -42.52
N HIS A 1118 3.29 -53.20 -41.33
CA HIS A 1118 4.31 -52.62 -40.44
C HIS A 1118 5.08 -53.66 -39.63
N THR A 1119 4.35 -54.59 -39.01
CA THR A 1119 4.93 -55.71 -38.27
C THR A 1119 5.74 -56.61 -39.19
N HIS A 1120 5.26 -56.81 -40.44
CA HIS A 1120 5.99 -57.58 -41.44
C HIS A 1120 7.29 -56.91 -41.94
N THR A 1121 7.31 -55.59 -42.17
CA THR A 1121 8.53 -54.87 -42.58
C THR A 1121 9.55 -54.79 -41.45
N HIS A 1122 9.15 -54.53 -40.20
CA HIS A 1122 10.11 -54.56 -39.07
C HIS A 1122 10.63 -55.96 -38.74
N THR A 1123 9.87 -57.04 -39.01
CA THR A 1123 10.39 -58.41 -38.92
C THR A 1123 11.40 -58.78 -40.00
N ARG A 1124 11.53 -58.00 -41.09
CA ARG A 1124 12.57 -58.14 -42.13
C ARG A 1124 13.45 -56.87 -42.14
N LEU A 1125 14.59 -56.91 -41.45
CA LEU A 1125 15.65 -55.88 -41.39
C LEU A 1125 15.58 -54.84 -42.53
N SER A 1126 15.18 -53.60 -42.21
CA SER A 1126 15.22 -52.47 -43.14
C SER A 1126 16.60 -51.81 -43.12
N GLU A 1127 17.42 -52.07 -44.14
CA GLU A 1127 18.61 -51.27 -44.47
C GLU A 1127 18.25 -50.32 -45.63
N PHE A 1128 18.34 -49.01 -45.41
CA PHE A 1128 18.13 -48.00 -46.46
C PHE A 1128 18.94 -46.72 -46.18
N GLY A 1129 19.46 -46.08 -47.23
CA GLY A 1129 20.18 -44.80 -47.15
C GLY A 1129 19.28 -43.62 -47.56
N SER A 1130 19.33 -42.49 -46.85
CA SER A 1130 18.44 -41.34 -47.12
C SER A 1130 18.64 -40.79 -48.54
N ARG A 1131 17.59 -40.82 -49.38
CA ARG A 1131 17.57 -40.23 -50.73
C ARG A 1131 17.51 -38.69 -50.65
N SER A 1132 18.65 -38.07 -50.34
CA SER A 1132 19.01 -36.67 -50.62
C SER A 1132 20.40 -36.34 -50.02
N SER A 1133 21.37 -37.25 -50.18
CA SER A 1133 22.78 -37.00 -49.80
C SER A 1133 23.53 -36.06 -50.77
N GLY A 1134 22.83 -35.40 -51.70
CA GLY A 1134 23.39 -34.45 -52.65
C GLY A 1134 23.17 -33.00 -52.24
N TRP A 1135 24.27 -32.33 -51.87
CA TRP A 1135 24.54 -30.88 -51.85
C TRP A 1135 23.36 -29.93 -52.17
N SER A 1136 22.42 -29.73 -51.23
CA SER A 1136 21.59 -28.50 -51.09
C SER A 1136 20.65 -28.50 -49.87
N ALA A 1137 21.13 -28.95 -48.70
CA ALA A 1137 20.67 -28.54 -47.35
C ALA A 1137 21.74 -28.97 -46.32
N PRO A 1138 22.05 -28.16 -45.28
CA PRO A 1138 23.44 -27.79 -45.08
C PRO A 1138 24.20 -28.48 -43.93
N LEU A 1139 25.50 -28.64 -44.21
CA LEU A 1139 26.69 -28.25 -43.43
C LEU A 1139 26.90 -28.84 -42.01
N ALA A 1140 28.08 -29.47 -41.88
CA ALA A 1140 28.72 -30.02 -40.69
C ALA A 1140 28.32 -31.45 -40.27
N LEU A 1141 28.84 -32.43 -41.01
CA LEU A 1141 29.30 -33.70 -40.40
C LEU A 1141 30.81 -33.78 -40.62
N GLN A 1142 31.58 -33.21 -39.70
CA GLN A 1142 32.96 -33.64 -39.46
C GLN A 1142 32.96 -34.89 -38.57
N PRO A 1143 33.94 -35.79 -38.72
CA PRO A 1143 33.83 -37.16 -38.24
C PRO A 1143 34.22 -37.24 -36.76
N VAL A 1144 33.24 -37.48 -35.89
CA VAL A 1144 33.53 -38.03 -34.56
C VAL A 1144 33.48 -39.55 -34.68
N LEU A 1145 34.68 -40.13 -34.77
CA LEU A 1145 34.95 -41.53 -34.47
C LEU A 1145 34.33 -41.88 -33.10
N VAL A 1146 33.24 -42.65 -33.10
CA VAL A 1146 32.92 -43.54 -31.98
C VAL A 1146 32.81 -44.94 -32.54
N SER A 1147 33.91 -45.67 -32.35
CA SER A 1147 33.94 -47.12 -32.43
C SER A 1147 32.95 -47.70 -31.43
N LEU A 1148 31.90 -48.36 -31.92
CA LEU A 1148 31.15 -49.36 -31.18
C LEU A 1148 30.95 -50.57 -32.10
N HIS A 1149 31.98 -51.41 -32.14
CA HIS A 1149 31.82 -52.82 -32.42
C HIS A 1149 30.85 -53.41 -31.40
N TYR A 1150 29.68 -53.89 -31.85
CA TYR A 1150 28.90 -54.86 -31.09
C TYR A 1150 28.53 -56.03 -32.01
N ARG A 1151 29.33 -57.10 -31.90
CA ARG A 1151 28.97 -58.46 -32.30
C ARG A 1151 28.02 -59.02 -31.24
N GLY A 1152 26.87 -59.55 -31.65
CA GLY A 1152 25.94 -60.24 -30.75
C GLY A 1152 24.52 -60.30 -31.30
N GLY A 1153 24.32 -61.08 -32.38
CA GLY A 1153 23.11 -61.06 -33.22
C GLY A 1153 21.88 -61.84 -32.72
N ASP A 1154 21.90 -62.53 -31.58
CA ASP A 1154 20.87 -63.55 -31.30
C ASP A 1154 20.02 -63.38 -30.02
N THR A 1155 20.39 -62.51 -29.07
CA THR A 1155 19.58 -62.31 -27.84
C THR A 1155 18.52 -61.19 -27.96
N TYR A 1156 18.72 -60.19 -28.82
CA TYR A 1156 17.75 -59.10 -29.03
C TYR A 1156 16.56 -59.49 -29.93
N ARG A 1157 16.72 -60.53 -30.76
CA ARG A 1157 15.64 -61.07 -31.62
C ARG A 1157 14.53 -61.75 -30.81
N GLY A 1158 14.87 -62.34 -29.66
CA GLY A 1158 13.92 -62.96 -28.75
C GLY A 1158 13.07 -61.93 -27.99
N LEU A 1159 13.69 -60.84 -27.51
CA LEU A 1159 13.01 -59.83 -26.71
C LEU A 1159 11.98 -59.02 -27.51
N CYS A 1160 12.32 -58.60 -28.74
CA CYS A 1160 11.37 -57.88 -29.61
C CYS A 1160 10.19 -58.76 -30.06
N LYS A 1161 10.42 -60.06 -30.34
CA LYS A 1161 9.33 -61.00 -30.64
C LYS A 1161 8.44 -61.27 -29.42
N CYS A 1162 9.03 -61.36 -28.22
CA CYS A 1162 8.27 -61.55 -26.99
C CYS A 1162 7.44 -60.31 -26.65
N LEU A 1163 8.00 -59.10 -26.79
CA LEU A 1163 7.27 -57.83 -26.57
C LEU A 1163 6.16 -57.61 -27.59
N ILE A 1164 6.37 -57.93 -28.87
CA ILE A 1164 5.32 -57.84 -29.91
C ILE A 1164 4.23 -58.90 -29.67
N SER A 1165 4.58 -60.12 -29.27
CA SER A 1165 3.61 -61.18 -28.96
C SER A 1165 2.82 -60.90 -27.66
N LEU A 1166 3.45 -60.29 -26.66
CA LEU A 1166 2.78 -59.82 -25.43
C LEU A 1166 1.85 -58.64 -25.71
N TYR A 1167 2.25 -57.71 -26.58
CA TYR A 1167 1.43 -56.57 -27.00
C TYR A 1167 0.17 -57.01 -27.78
N PHE A 1168 0.25 -58.09 -28.55
CA PHE A 1168 -0.90 -58.69 -29.24
C PHE A 1168 -1.75 -59.65 -28.38
N SER A 1169 -1.23 -60.12 -27.24
CA SER A 1169 -2.01 -60.95 -26.31
C SER A 1169 -2.79 -60.11 -25.28
N PHE A 1170 -2.53 -58.80 -25.23
CA PHE A 1170 -3.22 -57.81 -24.39
C PHE A 1170 -4.19 -56.91 -25.19
N LEU A 1171 -4.11 -56.93 -26.52
CA LEU A 1171 -5.16 -56.48 -27.45
C LEU A 1171 -6.31 -57.50 -27.47
#